data_AF-A0A3D2IZW6-F1
#
_entry.id   AF-A0A3D2IZW6-F1
#
_cell.length_a   1.000
_cell.length_b   1.000
_cell.length_c   1.000
_cell.angle_alpha   90.00
_cell.angle_beta   90.00
_cell.angle_gamma   90.00
#
_symmetry.space_group_name_H-M   'P 1'
#
loop_
_entity.id
_entity.type
_entity.pdbx_description
1 polymer ?
#
loop_
_entity_poly.entity_id
_entity_poly.type
_entity_poly.pdbx_seq_one_letter_code
_entity_poly.pdbx_strand_id
1 'polypeptide(L)'
;MKRVLFTIILFLSFCISVNALTGYAYCPDDEEPVNMRKGPSTSSDLIGSGITCNDTVEILNENPGSDWYQIKYKDLTGYASKKYIKLNKTVEEDGKVICIEDTSPLQMYSDLNRKNKINGGALSCGTKVKILDRNAGPDGKKICSTSLYKIKYGNLEGYVCGKYIEKDASSIDLNTDDLKKYREELSKIFPESYLDDLVKLHAMYPNWEFRAFNTGLDWNTVIENESVAGRNLVWYSYGEGYRSKESYSYNYATDEYYRHYKEVNWWYASPEAVAYYMDPRNYLDTKSIFAFESLSYESSFQTSNIVDKVLGNTFMPNVYKKYSSNPYTDAFMDAASTYGVSPVHLASRIRQEQGINGSSTGLGTYKGYENIFNFYNIKAVGNDPSVALLWAKGGANGTLTSYGRPWNSPYKSIVGGAKFLGEDYINIGQNTLYFEKFDVSRSSGHYTHQYMQNLTAPLSEASTTYNSYSGINGLFDESLVFIIPIYKNMPNTKVETPSNKNPNSYLKIIKVNGKEVDGFAYDKLNYNIEADTGVSSVKIEATSINNKASINGLGTIKLENGDNKISIKVTAENGNVTNYVLVINKKEKEENIEIPDSNTITNIIIDNTNLVFNKDTLKYDIETAFTNSKLSIKYYIGNDINTKEIDLIVGKNIVNIGKYTINITRSDIAIGTALNNSGIKYNNSYIYGISLNTGTDSLINNVKKISDTLSISIKDNNGNNSSIFKTGDKVNIKSSKEEKNYEVLIYGDVNGDGVIDKLDYLAILRHYYGYKKYDGVYKEAADVNKDGVVDKLDYLAVLRDYYGYKKIVQ
;
A
#
# COMPACT_ATOMS: atom_id res chain seq x y z
N MET A 1 25.03 -25.21 -30.04
CA MET A 1 24.65 -24.40 -31.21
C MET A 1 24.57 -22.95 -30.79
N LYS A 2 25.55 -22.12 -31.17
CA LYS A 2 25.64 -20.69 -30.81
C LYS A 2 24.56 -19.93 -31.59
N ARG A 3 23.45 -19.56 -30.94
CA ARG A 3 22.55 -18.52 -31.46
C ARG A 3 23.16 -17.17 -31.07
N VAL A 4 23.84 -16.55 -32.03
CA VAL A 4 24.27 -15.15 -31.96
C VAL A 4 22.98 -14.30 -31.99
N LEU A 5 22.57 -13.78 -30.83
CA LEU A 5 21.54 -12.74 -30.77
C LEU A 5 22.17 -11.47 -31.37
N PHE A 6 21.67 -11.03 -32.52
CA PHE A 6 21.96 -9.71 -33.05
C PHE A 6 21.20 -8.69 -32.19
N THR A 7 21.84 -8.18 -31.14
CA THR A 7 21.38 -6.99 -30.45
C THR A 7 21.70 -5.80 -31.36
N ILE A 8 20.67 -5.11 -31.85
CA ILE A 8 20.83 -3.86 -32.61
C ILE A 8 21.39 -2.83 -31.62
N ILE A 9 22.69 -2.55 -31.73
CA ILE A 9 23.37 -1.48 -30.99
C ILE A 9 23.01 -0.19 -31.73
N LEU A 10 22.10 0.60 -31.17
CA LEU A 10 21.71 1.90 -31.72
C LEU A 10 22.72 2.96 -31.25
N PHE A 11 23.87 3.08 -31.93
CA PHE A 11 24.82 4.17 -31.68
C PHE A 11 24.27 5.46 -32.30
N LEU A 12 23.48 6.22 -31.55
CA LEU A 12 23.01 7.54 -31.97
C LEU A 12 23.99 8.61 -31.48
N SER A 13 25.01 8.89 -32.31
CA SER A 13 25.78 10.13 -32.21
C SER A 13 24.92 11.27 -32.76
N PHE A 14 24.25 12.01 -31.88
CA PHE A 14 23.52 13.22 -32.27
C PHE A 14 24.48 14.39 -32.45
N CYS A 15 24.70 14.80 -33.70
CA CYS A 15 25.23 16.13 -34.00
C CYS A 15 24.13 17.16 -33.77
N ILE A 16 24.38 18.05 -32.82
CA ILE A 16 23.46 19.08 -32.36
C ILE A 16 23.63 20.34 -33.22
N SER A 17 22.55 21.08 -33.46
CA SER A 17 22.62 22.50 -33.83
C SER A 17 22.10 23.33 -32.65
N VAL A 18 23.00 23.64 -31.72
CA VAL A 18 22.80 24.62 -30.63
C VAL A 18 23.72 25.81 -30.88
N ASN A 19 23.43 26.96 -30.26
CA ASN A 19 24.44 28.00 -30.05
C ASN A 19 25.78 27.36 -29.66
N ALA A 20 26.85 27.71 -30.37
CA ALA A 20 28.18 27.13 -30.16
C ALA A 20 28.56 27.16 -28.68
N LEU A 21 28.56 25.99 -28.02
CA LEU A 21 29.05 25.84 -26.67
C LEU A 21 30.52 26.26 -26.67
N THR A 22 30.92 27.18 -25.80
CA THR A 22 32.32 27.62 -25.72
C THR A 22 32.96 27.15 -24.42
N GLY A 23 34.29 27.08 -24.41
CA GLY A 23 35.09 26.89 -23.20
C GLY A 23 36.37 27.72 -23.28
N TYR A 24 37.23 27.63 -22.28
CA TYR A 24 38.55 28.26 -22.28
C TYR A 24 39.62 27.29 -21.81
N ALA A 25 40.86 27.49 -22.28
CA ALA A 25 42.01 26.69 -21.88
C ALA A 25 42.44 27.01 -20.43
N TYR A 26 42.52 26.01 -19.57
CA TYR A 26 42.94 26.10 -18.17
C TYR A 26 44.29 25.42 -17.96
N CYS A 27 45.28 26.20 -17.50
CA CYS A 27 46.67 25.78 -17.32
C CYS A 27 47.10 25.96 -15.84
N PRO A 28 47.06 24.90 -15.01
CA PRO A 28 47.32 25.03 -13.57
C PRO A 28 48.80 24.94 -13.13
N ASP A 29 49.69 24.33 -13.93
CA ASP A 29 50.99 23.87 -13.43
C ASP A 29 52.21 24.67 -13.96
N ASP A 30 52.15 25.27 -15.16
CA ASP A 30 53.31 25.89 -15.83
C ASP A 30 53.01 27.02 -16.84
N GLU A 31 51.75 27.45 -16.99
CA GLU A 31 51.29 28.40 -18.05
C GLU A 31 51.58 27.95 -19.50
N GLU A 32 51.90 26.66 -19.72
CA GLU A 32 52.16 26.14 -21.06
C GLU A 32 50.86 25.95 -21.88
N PRO A 33 50.90 26.20 -23.21
CA PRO A 33 49.72 26.02 -24.08
C PRO A 33 49.15 24.60 -24.03
N VAL A 34 47.82 24.49 -24.02
CA VAL A 34 47.12 23.21 -23.99
C VAL A 34 47.24 22.50 -25.34
N ASN A 35 47.75 21.28 -25.34
CA ASN A 35 47.92 20.47 -26.54
C ASN A 35 46.58 20.16 -27.24
N MET A 36 46.52 20.40 -28.55
CA MET A 36 45.43 19.99 -29.44
C MET A 36 45.90 18.87 -30.36
N ARG A 37 45.06 17.86 -30.63
CA ARG A 37 45.43 16.62 -31.34
C ARG A 37 44.50 16.25 -32.48
N LYS A 38 44.96 15.41 -33.42
CA LYS A 38 44.18 14.89 -34.57
C LYS A 38 43.10 13.86 -34.20
N GLY A 39 43.24 13.20 -33.05
CA GLY A 39 42.28 12.24 -32.52
C GLY A 39 42.17 12.34 -31.00
N PRO A 40 41.11 11.79 -30.39
CA PRO A 40 40.85 11.85 -28.94
C PRO A 40 41.74 10.86 -28.16
N SER A 41 43.06 10.97 -28.31
CA SER A 41 44.05 10.14 -27.63
C SER A 41 45.35 10.90 -27.42
N THR A 42 46.04 10.66 -26.30
CA THR A 42 47.37 11.20 -26.02
C THR A 42 48.43 10.66 -26.98
N SER A 43 48.18 9.53 -27.64
CA SER A 43 49.04 8.94 -28.67
C SER A 43 48.83 9.54 -30.08
N SER A 44 47.82 10.39 -30.27
CA SER A 44 47.57 11.04 -31.55
C SER A 44 48.52 12.20 -31.79
N ASP A 45 48.89 12.45 -33.06
CA ASP A 45 49.65 13.63 -33.49
C ASP A 45 49.06 14.94 -32.94
N LEU A 46 49.94 15.87 -32.59
CA LEU A 46 49.59 17.25 -32.27
C LEU A 46 49.12 18.01 -33.52
N ILE A 47 48.21 18.96 -33.33
CA ILE A 47 47.77 19.93 -34.34
C ILE A 47 48.09 21.34 -33.81
N GLY A 48 48.82 22.12 -34.63
CA GLY A 48 49.14 23.51 -34.32
C GLY A 48 50.10 23.66 -33.13
N SER A 49 50.19 24.88 -32.60
CA SER A 49 51.07 25.26 -31.49
C SER A 49 50.43 25.11 -30.10
N GLY A 50 49.30 24.41 -30.00
CA GLY A 50 48.49 24.37 -28.78
C GLY A 50 47.57 25.59 -28.61
N ILE A 51 46.73 25.54 -27.57
CA ILE A 51 45.74 26.56 -27.22
C ILE A 51 46.34 27.42 -26.12
N THR A 52 46.50 28.71 -26.35
CA THR A 52 47.01 29.64 -25.34
C THR A 52 46.15 29.59 -24.09
N CYS A 53 46.76 29.63 -22.90
CA CYS A 53 46.03 29.66 -21.64
C CYS A 53 45.02 30.82 -21.59
N ASN A 54 43.83 30.52 -21.09
CA ASN A 54 42.65 31.39 -21.03
C ASN A 54 42.00 31.77 -22.37
N ASP A 55 42.54 31.31 -23.51
CA ASP A 55 41.86 31.53 -24.79
C ASP A 55 40.58 30.70 -24.90
N THR A 56 39.58 31.29 -25.55
CA THR A 56 38.29 30.66 -25.81
C THR A 56 38.36 29.66 -26.96
N VAL A 57 37.72 28.52 -26.78
CA VAL A 57 37.50 27.48 -27.79
C VAL A 57 36.01 27.26 -28.01
N GLU A 58 35.63 26.92 -29.23
CA GLU A 58 34.30 26.39 -29.54
C GLU A 58 34.30 24.87 -29.34
N ILE A 59 33.30 24.35 -28.67
CA ILE A 59 33.10 22.93 -28.40
C ILE A 59 32.18 22.37 -29.48
N LEU A 60 32.76 21.57 -30.37
CA LEU A 60 32.04 20.93 -31.48
C LEU A 60 31.42 19.59 -31.06
N ASN A 61 32.03 18.90 -30.10
CA ASN A 61 31.52 17.68 -29.52
C ASN A 61 32.00 17.58 -28.06
N GLU A 62 31.05 17.50 -27.11
CA GLU A 62 31.37 17.38 -25.69
C GLU A 62 31.95 15.99 -25.33
N ASN A 63 31.71 14.96 -26.16
CA ASN A 63 32.05 13.57 -25.86
C ASN A 63 32.51 12.74 -27.09
N PRO A 64 33.50 13.17 -27.89
CA PRO A 64 34.09 12.31 -28.93
C PRO A 64 34.97 11.16 -28.41
N GLY A 65 35.20 11.14 -27.09
CA GLY A 65 35.97 10.16 -26.31
C GLY A 65 35.92 10.57 -24.83
N SER A 66 36.08 9.64 -23.88
CA SER A 66 35.78 9.84 -22.44
C SER A 66 36.35 11.15 -21.86
N ASP A 67 37.61 11.46 -22.18
CA ASP A 67 38.36 12.58 -21.59
C ASP A 67 38.75 13.69 -22.58
N TRP A 68 38.10 13.74 -23.74
CA TRP A 68 38.39 14.71 -24.80
C TRP A 68 37.17 15.51 -25.19
N TYR A 69 37.37 16.79 -25.48
CA TYR A 69 36.44 17.58 -26.28
C TYR A 69 36.93 17.61 -27.72
N GLN A 70 36.00 17.55 -28.67
CA GLN A 70 36.30 18.00 -30.03
C GLN A 70 36.06 19.49 -30.04
N ILE A 71 37.08 20.23 -30.42
CA ILE A 71 37.07 21.68 -30.33
C ILE A 71 37.43 22.29 -31.66
N LYS A 72 36.98 23.53 -31.84
CA LYS A 72 37.48 24.45 -32.83
C LYS A 72 38.18 25.59 -32.11
N TYR A 73 39.43 25.82 -32.49
CA TYR A 73 40.24 26.91 -31.97
C TYR A 73 40.87 27.63 -33.16
N LYS A 74 40.46 28.90 -33.36
CA LYS A 74 40.75 29.66 -34.58
C LYS A 74 40.26 28.87 -35.82
N ASP A 75 41.12 28.66 -36.81
CA ASP A 75 40.79 27.94 -38.05
C ASP A 75 41.03 26.43 -37.98
N LEU A 76 41.42 25.91 -36.80
CA LEU A 76 41.79 24.52 -36.61
C LEU A 76 40.71 23.76 -35.83
N THR A 77 40.41 22.55 -36.29
CA THR A 77 39.56 21.58 -35.60
C THR A 77 40.40 20.42 -35.13
N GLY A 78 40.26 20.05 -33.86
CA GLY A 78 41.02 18.97 -33.24
C GLY A 78 40.42 18.56 -31.91
N TYR A 79 41.19 17.81 -31.12
CA TYR A 79 40.77 17.29 -29.83
C TYR A 79 41.66 17.86 -28.73
N ALA A 80 41.04 18.33 -27.65
CA ALA A 80 41.75 18.77 -26.44
C ALA A 80 41.20 18.04 -25.22
N SER A 81 42.06 17.76 -24.24
CA SER A 81 41.64 17.02 -23.06
C SER A 81 40.71 17.87 -22.20
N LYS A 82 39.59 17.29 -21.75
CA LYS A 82 38.61 17.91 -20.85
C LYS A 82 39.24 18.41 -19.55
N LYS A 83 40.35 17.81 -19.13
CA LYS A 83 41.14 18.26 -17.97
C LYS A 83 41.55 19.73 -18.08
N TYR A 84 41.84 20.18 -19.30
CA TYR A 84 42.43 21.49 -19.58
C TYR A 84 41.49 22.45 -20.31
N ILE A 85 40.23 22.09 -20.50
CA ILE A 85 39.22 22.96 -21.12
C ILE A 85 38.06 23.14 -20.14
N LYS A 86 37.80 24.37 -19.74
CA LYS A 86 36.68 24.74 -18.86
C LYS A 86 35.54 25.30 -19.68
N LEU A 87 34.37 24.71 -19.60
CA LEU A 87 33.21 25.17 -20.36
C LEU A 87 32.69 26.51 -19.83
N ASN A 88 32.38 27.44 -20.74
CA ASN A 88 31.60 28.64 -20.45
C ASN A 88 30.11 28.27 -20.44
N LYS A 89 29.70 27.43 -19.48
CA LYS A 89 28.28 27.13 -19.24
C LYS A 89 27.74 28.12 -18.22
N THR A 90 27.10 29.19 -18.69
CA THR A 90 26.15 29.96 -17.88
C THR A 90 24.75 29.41 -18.16
N VAL A 91 24.48 28.20 -17.69
CA VAL A 91 23.11 27.68 -17.66
C VAL A 91 22.82 27.33 -16.21
N GLU A 92 21.95 28.13 -15.58
CA GLU A 92 21.39 27.76 -14.29
C GLU A 92 20.58 26.47 -14.47
N GLU A 93 21.03 25.37 -13.87
CA GLU A 93 20.30 24.11 -13.89
C GLU A 93 19.46 23.98 -12.62
N ASP A 94 18.26 23.41 -12.73
CA ASP A 94 17.49 23.04 -11.55
C ASP A 94 18.11 21.83 -10.85
N GLY A 95 18.38 21.99 -9.56
CA GLY A 95 18.95 20.98 -8.70
C GLY A 95 18.17 20.79 -7.42
N LYS A 96 18.50 19.73 -6.71
CA LYS A 96 17.87 19.36 -5.44
C LYS A 96 18.91 18.76 -4.50
N VAL A 97 18.78 19.10 -3.22
CA VAL A 97 19.58 18.47 -2.16
C VAL A 97 19.12 17.04 -1.93
N ILE A 98 20.04 16.10 -2.01
CA ILE A 98 19.79 14.69 -1.69
C ILE A 98 20.43 14.30 -0.38
N CYS A 99 19.77 13.35 0.28
CA CYS A 99 20.28 12.74 1.48
C CYS A 99 20.79 11.34 1.15
N ILE A 100 22.05 11.14 1.51
CA ILE A 100 22.83 9.92 1.33
C ILE A 100 23.30 9.54 2.72
N GLU A 101 22.68 8.50 3.29
CA GLU A 101 22.99 7.92 4.62
C GLU A 101 22.73 8.84 5.83
N ASP A 102 22.81 10.16 5.65
CA ASP A 102 22.58 11.20 6.65
C ASP A 102 21.49 12.17 6.16
N THR A 103 20.60 12.58 7.07
CA THR A 103 19.50 13.53 6.82
C THR A 103 19.79 14.94 7.39
N SER A 104 20.97 15.15 7.96
CA SER A 104 21.42 16.44 8.46
C SER A 104 21.49 17.49 7.33
N PRO A 105 21.17 18.77 7.60
CA PRO A 105 21.20 19.80 6.56
C PRO A 105 22.58 19.95 5.89
N LEU A 106 22.59 20.04 4.57
CA LEU A 106 23.76 20.33 3.77
C LEU A 106 24.15 21.80 3.93
N GLN A 107 25.36 22.05 4.42
CA GLN A 107 25.86 23.40 4.68
C GLN A 107 26.49 24.05 3.44
N MET A 108 26.05 25.26 3.10
CA MET A 108 26.67 26.17 2.12
C MET A 108 27.85 26.94 2.72
N TYR A 109 28.89 27.15 1.91
CA TYR A 109 30.11 27.88 2.25
C TYR A 109 30.41 29.01 1.28
N SER A 110 31.13 30.04 1.73
CA SER A 110 31.49 31.21 0.90
C SER A 110 32.57 30.95 -0.14
N ASP A 111 33.36 29.88 0.03
CA ASP A 111 34.56 29.60 -0.76
C ASP A 111 34.87 28.10 -0.80
N LEU A 112 35.76 27.71 -1.72
CA LEU A 112 36.18 26.32 -1.93
C LEU A 112 36.97 25.72 -0.76
N ASN A 113 37.56 26.55 0.11
CA ASN A 113 38.27 26.10 1.31
C ASN A 113 37.32 25.81 2.49
N ARG A 114 36.01 26.03 2.30
CA ARG A 114 34.97 25.85 3.32
C ARG A 114 35.31 26.59 4.62
N LYS A 115 35.88 27.79 4.50
CA LYS A 115 36.35 28.58 5.64
C LYS A 115 35.18 29.14 6.44
N ASN A 116 34.25 29.83 5.76
CA ASN A 116 33.08 30.44 6.41
C ASN A 116 31.78 29.79 5.95
N LYS A 117 30.91 29.46 6.91
CA LYS A 117 29.54 29.00 6.65
C LYS A 117 28.66 30.20 6.28
N ILE A 118 27.79 30.05 5.29
CA ILE A 118 26.82 31.07 4.93
C ILE A 118 25.63 30.99 5.91
N ASN A 119 25.27 32.12 6.52
CA ASN A 119 24.10 32.21 7.39
C ASN A 119 22.81 31.98 6.59
N GLY A 120 21.90 31.14 7.11
CA GLY A 120 20.72 30.68 6.36
C GLY A 120 21.02 29.66 5.25
N GLY A 121 22.30 29.27 5.08
CA GLY A 121 22.74 28.31 4.06
C GLY A 121 22.72 26.84 4.51
N ALA A 122 21.86 26.46 5.45
CA ALA A 122 21.68 25.08 5.87
C ALA A 122 20.47 24.49 5.13
N LEU A 123 20.71 23.57 4.20
CA LEU A 123 19.71 23.08 3.25
C LEU A 123 19.23 21.68 3.64
N SER A 124 17.94 21.49 3.90
CA SER A 124 17.37 20.18 4.23
C SER A 124 17.24 19.28 3.00
N CYS A 125 17.02 17.98 3.23
CA CYS A 125 16.73 17.01 2.18
C CYS A 125 15.58 17.52 1.28
N GLY A 126 15.79 17.48 -0.02
CA GLY A 126 14.80 17.88 -1.01
C GLY A 126 14.68 19.38 -1.27
N THR A 127 15.50 20.22 -0.63
CA THR A 127 15.58 21.64 -0.94
C THR A 127 15.94 21.83 -2.42
N LYS A 128 15.10 22.56 -3.16
CA LYS A 128 15.38 22.93 -4.55
C LYS A 128 16.38 24.08 -4.61
N VAL A 129 17.33 24.00 -5.53
CA VAL A 129 18.42 24.97 -5.72
C VAL A 129 18.64 25.20 -7.21
N LYS A 130 19.34 26.28 -7.57
CA LYS A 130 19.93 26.42 -8.91
C LYS A 130 21.40 26.02 -8.85
N ILE A 131 21.81 25.10 -9.71
CA ILE A 131 23.20 24.72 -9.88
C ILE A 131 23.83 25.69 -10.87
N LEU A 132 24.87 26.39 -10.43
CA LEU A 132 25.60 27.37 -11.24
C LEU A 132 26.88 26.76 -11.84
N ASP A 133 27.52 25.84 -11.11
CA ASP A 133 28.72 25.12 -11.57
C ASP A 133 28.81 23.77 -10.84
N ARG A 134 28.85 22.67 -11.61
CA ARG A 134 29.01 21.29 -11.10
C ARG A 134 30.46 20.91 -10.80
N ASN A 135 31.43 21.76 -11.12
CA ASN A 135 32.84 21.46 -10.90
C ASN A 135 33.63 22.71 -10.51
N ALA A 136 33.08 23.47 -9.56
CA ALA A 136 33.66 24.73 -9.12
C ALA A 136 35.08 24.58 -8.54
N GLY A 137 35.42 23.40 -8.02
CA GLY A 137 36.78 23.04 -7.63
C GLY A 137 36.82 21.99 -6.52
N PRO A 138 38.02 21.49 -6.17
CA PRO A 138 38.18 20.54 -5.08
C PRO A 138 37.86 21.17 -3.72
N ASP A 139 37.43 20.34 -2.76
CA ASP A 139 37.25 20.78 -1.37
C ASP A 139 38.60 20.99 -0.69
N GLY A 140 38.90 22.24 -0.30
CA GLY A 140 40.14 22.59 0.41
C GLY A 140 40.30 21.90 1.78
N LYS A 141 39.20 21.42 2.40
CA LYS A 141 39.24 20.61 3.62
C LYS A 141 39.37 19.10 3.37
N LYS A 142 39.26 18.65 2.12
CA LYS A 142 39.26 17.23 1.72
C LYS A 142 38.21 16.38 2.45
N ILE A 143 37.09 16.99 2.83
CA ILE A 143 35.95 16.30 3.49
C ILE A 143 34.96 15.81 2.43
N CYS A 144 34.66 16.65 1.44
CA CYS A 144 33.86 16.24 0.29
C CYS A 144 34.68 15.30 -0.59
N SER A 145 34.09 14.15 -0.93
CA SER A 145 34.71 13.15 -1.80
C SER A 145 34.62 13.50 -3.29
N THR A 146 33.82 14.52 -3.64
CA THR A 146 33.65 15.06 -5.00
C THR A 146 34.11 16.52 -5.06
N SER A 147 34.10 17.12 -6.25
CA SER A 147 34.18 18.58 -6.37
C SER A 147 33.05 19.28 -5.60
N LEU A 148 33.33 20.50 -5.15
CA LEU A 148 32.30 21.40 -4.65
C LEU A 148 31.52 21.98 -5.84
N TYR A 149 30.20 22.08 -5.66
CA TYR A 149 29.31 22.71 -6.62
C TYR A 149 29.06 24.15 -6.18
N LYS A 150 29.03 25.09 -7.13
CA LYS A 150 28.50 26.43 -6.89
C LYS A 150 26.99 26.40 -7.13
N ILE A 151 26.22 26.83 -6.14
CA ILE A 151 24.75 26.82 -6.18
C ILE A 151 24.17 28.17 -5.75
N LYS A 152 22.92 28.38 -6.09
CA LYS A 152 22.08 29.50 -5.65
C LYS A 152 20.82 28.99 -4.97
N TYR A 153 20.52 29.56 -3.81
CA TYR A 153 19.35 29.26 -2.99
C TYR A 153 18.72 30.57 -2.50
N GLY A 154 17.56 30.93 -3.04
CA GLY A 154 16.99 32.27 -2.85
C GLY A 154 17.96 33.35 -3.35
N ASN A 155 18.34 34.27 -2.46
CA ASN A 155 19.32 35.32 -2.74
C ASN A 155 20.76 34.94 -2.35
N LEU A 156 20.99 33.72 -1.85
CA LEU A 156 22.30 33.25 -1.43
C LEU A 156 22.99 32.51 -2.57
N GLU A 157 24.26 32.83 -2.81
CA GLU A 157 25.16 32.03 -3.65
C GLU A 157 26.30 31.48 -2.81
N GLY A 158 26.69 30.24 -3.05
CA GLY A 158 27.78 29.62 -2.31
C GLY A 158 28.13 28.23 -2.82
N TYR A 159 29.03 27.58 -2.10
CA TYR A 159 29.58 26.27 -2.45
C TYR A 159 29.07 25.19 -1.51
N VAL A 160 28.69 24.05 -2.08
CA VAL A 160 28.25 22.86 -1.34
C VAL A 160 28.98 21.62 -1.86
N CYS A 161 29.00 20.56 -1.06
CA CYS A 161 29.58 19.30 -1.52
C CYS A 161 28.70 18.68 -2.62
N GLY A 162 29.29 18.51 -3.81
CA GLY A 162 28.58 18.04 -5.00
C GLY A 162 27.91 16.67 -4.85
N LYS A 163 28.50 15.78 -4.03
CA LYS A 163 27.93 14.49 -3.61
C LYS A 163 26.44 14.58 -3.22
N TYR A 164 26.02 15.69 -2.62
CA TYR A 164 24.67 15.86 -2.06
C TYR A 164 23.74 16.71 -2.94
N ILE A 165 24.10 16.97 -4.20
CA ILE A 165 23.29 17.73 -5.15
C ILE A 165 23.04 16.90 -6.41
N GLU A 166 21.77 16.68 -6.75
CA GLU A 166 21.36 16.06 -8.01
C GLU A 166 20.56 17.04 -8.89
N LYS A 167 20.39 16.72 -10.17
CA LYS A 167 19.47 17.46 -11.06
C LYS A 167 18.03 17.15 -10.63
N ASP A 168 17.15 18.16 -10.55
CA ASP A 168 15.76 17.93 -10.16
C ASP A 168 14.98 17.27 -11.32
N ALA A 169 14.69 15.97 -11.21
CA ALA A 169 13.93 15.24 -12.23
C ALA A 169 12.53 15.86 -12.49
N SER A 170 11.94 16.54 -11.50
CA SER A 170 10.60 17.11 -11.60
C SER A 170 10.52 18.39 -12.44
N SER A 171 11.65 19.03 -12.73
CA SER A 171 11.72 20.24 -13.55
C SER A 171 12.13 19.96 -15.00
N ILE A 172 12.35 18.69 -15.37
CA ILE A 172 12.73 18.28 -16.71
C ILE A 172 11.50 18.41 -17.62
N ASP A 173 11.57 19.34 -18.58
CA ASP A 173 10.58 19.43 -19.66
C ASP A 173 10.81 18.31 -20.67
N LEU A 174 9.93 17.31 -20.67
CA LEU A 174 9.98 16.18 -21.59
C LEU A 174 9.59 16.56 -23.03
N ASN A 175 9.12 17.78 -23.28
CA ASN A 175 8.65 18.22 -24.59
C ASN A 175 9.72 18.85 -25.47
N THR A 176 10.97 18.88 -25.03
CA THR A 176 12.08 19.31 -25.89
C THR A 176 12.23 18.36 -27.08
N ASP A 177 12.66 18.89 -28.23
CA ASP A 177 12.75 18.09 -29.46
C ASP A 177 13.71 16.90 -29.30
N ASP A 178 14.81 17.08 -28.58
CA ASP A 178 15.79 16.02 -28.29
C ASP A 178 15.18 14.90 -27.45
N LEU A 179 14.46 15.23 -26.37
CA LEU A 179 13.86 14.22 -25.49
C LEU A 179 12.66 13.53 -26.14
N LYS A 180 11.88 14.22 -26.98
CA LYS A 180 10.82 13.61 -27.79
C LYS A 180 11.40 12.57 -28.74
N LYS A 181 12.49 12.90 -29.44
CA LYS A 181 13.14 11.96 -30.37
C LYS A 181 13.76 10.78 -29.62
N TYR A 182 14.40 11.02 -28.47
CA TYR A 182 14.90 9.93 -27.64
C TYR A 182 13.77 9.01 -27.14
N ARG A 183 12.64 9.58 -26.74
CA ARG A 183 11.44 8.83 -26.34
C ARG A 183 10.90 7.97 -27.48
N GLU A 184 10.86 8.48 -28.71
CA GLU A 184 10.48 7.72 -29.90
C GLU A 184 11.41 6.54 -30.18
N GLU A 185 12.71 6.66 -29.89
CA GLU A 185 13.63 5.52 -30.03
C GLU A 185 13.44 4.49 -28.91
N LEU A 186 13.26 4.95 -27.66
CA LEU A 186 12.97 4.05 -26.53
C LEU A 186 11.64 3.31 -26.70
N SER A 187 10.62 3.93 -27.30
CA SER A 187 9.30 3.30 -27.49
C SER A 187 9.34 2.08 -28.43
N LYS A 188 10.41 1.94 -29.24
CA LYS A 188 10.63 0.76 -30.09
C LYS A 188 11.07 -0.47 -29.29
N ILE A 189 11.59 -0.28 -28.08
CA ILE A 189 12.19 -1.36 -27.26
C ILE A 189 11.50 -1.51 -25.88
N PHE A 190 10.90 -0.45 -25.34
CA PHE A 190 10.22 -0.44 -24.05
C PHE A 190 8.71 -0.16 -24.18
N PRO A 191 7.86 -0.75 -23.32
CA PRO A 191 6.45 -0.39 -23.24
C PRO A 191 6.24 1.06 -22.78
N GLU A 192 5.12 1.66 -23.19
CA GLU A 192 4.76 3.05 -22.86
C GLU A 192 4.91 3.40 -21.38
N SER A 193 4.52 2.48 -20.48
CA SER A 193 4.57 2.70 -19.01
C SER A 193 5.98 2.84 -18.42
N TYR A 194 7.04 2.67 -19.21
CA TYR A 194 8.44 2.84 -18.79
C TYR A 194 9.04 4.17 -19.25
N LEU A 195 8.51 4.74 -20.34
CA LEU A 195 9.23 5.72 -21.15
C LEU A 195 9.53 7.01 -20.39
N ASP A 196 8.54 7.57 -19.69
CA ASP A 196 8.72 8.87 -19.04
C ASP A 196 9.82 8.85 -17.98
N ASP A 197 9.94 7.76 -17.21
CA ASP A 197 10.97 7.64 -16.17
C ASP A 197 12.36 7.38 -16.80
N LEU A 198 12.44 6.59 -17.86
CA LEU A 198 13.70 6.38 -18.61
C LEU A 198 14.19 7.64 -19.31
N VAL A 199 13.29 8.41 -19.92
CA VAL A 199 13.63 9.69 -20.57
C VAL A 199 14.12 10.70 -19.53
N LYS A 200 13.51 10.75 -18.33
CA LYS A 200 14.00 11.58 -17.22
C LYS A 200 15.41 11.16 -16.80
N LEU A 201 15.64 9.85 -16.61
CA LEU A 201 16.96 9.34 -16.25
C LEU A 201 18.01 9.67 -17.32
N HIS A 202 17.68 9.54 -18.61
CA HIS A 202 18.55 9.96 -19.71
C HIS A 202 18.85 11.46 -19.68
N ALA A 203 17.82 12.30 -19.47
CA ALA A 203 18.00 13.75 -19.37
C ALA A 203 18.89 14.17 -18.16
N MET A 204 19.00 13.31 -17.14
CA MET A 204 19.90 13.50 -16.00
C MET A 204 21.29 12.94 -16.26
N TYR A 205 21.37 11.78 -16.91
CA TYR A 205 22.60 11.04 -17.18
C TYR A 205 22.64 10.59 -18.65
N PRO A 206 23.03 11.48 -19.58
CA PRO A 206 22.89 11.22 -21.02
C PRO A 206 23.74 10.06 -21.56
N ASN A 207 24.80 9.69 -20.84
CA ASN A 207 25.71 8.61 -21.22
C ASN A 207 25.26 7.22 -20.73
N TRP A 208 24.19 7.14 -19.94
CA TRP A 208 23.62 5.88 -19.47
C TRP A 208 22.84 5.18 -20.58
N GLU A 209 23.01 3.87 -20.66
CA GLU A 209 22.41 3.02 -21.67
C GLU A 209 21.33 2.13 -21.05
N PHE A 210 20.10 2.23 -21.54
CA PHE A 210 18.97 1.42 -21.07
C PHE A 210 18.65 0.31 -22.08
N ARG A 211 18.79 -0.94 -21.66
CA ARG A 211 18.50 -2.11 -22.50
C ARG A 211 17.31 -2.88 -21.98
N ALA A 212 16.37 -3.16 -22.88
CA ALA A 212 15.23 -4.01 -22.61
C ALA A 212 15.64 -5.50 -22.61
N PHE A 213 15.27 -6.23 -21.57
CA PHE A 213 15.35 -7.68 -21.52
C PHE A 213 13.95 -8.28 -21.52
N ASN A 214 13.53 -8.81 -22.67
CA ASN A 214 12.24 -9.49 -22.80
C ASN A 214 12.33 -10.89 -22.16
N THR A 215 11.80 -11.03 -20.95
CA THR A 215 11.83 -12.31 -20.19
C THR A 215 11.04 -13.41 -20.91
N GLY A 216 10.02 -13.03 -21.69
CA GLY A 216 9.11 -13.97 -22.32
C GLY A 216 8.10 -14.61 -21.36
N LEU A 217 8.19 -14.31 -20.06
CA LEU A 217 7.37 -14.85 -18.98
C LEU A 217 6.09 -14.03 -18.80
N ASP A 218 5.00 -14.71 -18.46
CA ASP A 218 3.72 -14.08 -18.11
C ASP A 218 3.77 -13.53 -16.68
N TRP A 219 3.33 -12.28 -16.50
CA TRP A 219 3.39 -11.57 -15.22
C TRP A 219 2.68 -12.33 -14.09
N ASN A 220 1.43 -12.74 -14.30
CA ASN A 220 0.65 -13.41 -13.26
C ASN A 220 1.27 -14.76 -12.87
N THR A 221 1.76 -15.50 -13.88
CA THR A 221 2.46 -16.77 -13.67
C THR A 221 3.74 -16.59 -12.85
N VAL A 222 4.52 -15.54 -13.13
CA VAL A 222 5.74 -15.22 -12.38
C VAL A 222 5.41 -14.88 -10.92
N ILE A 223 4.40 -14.03 -10.68
CA ILE A 223 4.00 -13.65 -9.31
C ILE A 223 3.53 -14.88 -8.53
N GLU A 224 2.73 -15.77 -9.13
CA GLU A 224 2.29 -17.01 -8.49
C GLU A 224 3.49 -17.89 -8.09
N ASN A 225 4.44 -18.09 -9.02
CA ASN A 225 5.63 -18.89 -8.75
C ASN A 225 6.50 -18.24 -7.67
N GLU A 226 6.66 -16.93 -7.68
CA GLU A 226 7.44 -16.19 -6.68
C GLU A 226 6.76 -16.12 -5.31
N SER A 227 5.44 -16.32 -5.24
CA SER A 227 4.65 -16.23 -4.01
C SER A 227 4.52 -17.56 -3.25
N VAL A 228 5.35 -18.55 -3.53
CA VAL A 228 5.36 -19.82 -2.80
C VAL A 228 6.05 -19.73 -1.44
N ALA A 229 5.68 -20.62 -0.52
CA ALA A 229 6.19 -20.66 0.84
C ALA A 229 7.72 -20.67 0.89
N GLY A 230 8.29 -19.65 1.53
CA GLY A 230 9.70 -19.55 1.85
C GLY A 230 10.59 -19.05 0.71
N ARG A 231 10.07 -18.75 -0.49
CA ARG A 231 10.91 -18.20 -1.56
C ARG A 231 11.26 -16.73 -1.34
N ASN A 232 10.26 -15.94 -0.97
CA ASN A 232 10.40 -14.52 -0.69
C ASN A 232 10.00 -14.22 0.76
N LEU A 233 10.89 -13.50 1.45
CA LEU A 233 10.76 -13.12 2.85
C LEU A 233 10.89 -11.59 3.00
N VAL A 234 10.20 -11.02 3.99
CA VAL A 234 10.30 -9.60 4.37
C VAL A 234 10.63 -9.45 5.85
N TRP A 235 11.40 -8.41 6.20
CA TRP A 235 11.89 -8.20 7.57
C TRP A 235 10.74 -7.95 8.56
N TYR A 236 10.94 -8.32 9.84
CA TYR A 236 9.84 -8.32 10.82
C TYR A 236 9.11 -6.98 11.00
N SER A 237 9.80 -5.87 10.73
CA SER A 237 9.26 -4.51 10.89
C SER A 237 8.30 -4.10 9.78
N TYR A 238 8.21 -4.86 8.68
CA TYR A 238 7.24 -4.59 7.62
C TYR A 238 5.81 -4.85 8.10
N GLY A 239 4.88 -3.99 7.68
CA GLY A 239 3.48 -4.05 8.06
C GLY A 239 2.73 -5.24 7.45
N GLU A 240 1.50 -5.46 7.90
CA GLU A 240 0.69 -6.65 7.54
C GLU A 240 0.44 -6.80 6.04
N GLY A 241 0.41 -5.70 5.27
CA GLY A 241 0.20 -5.75 3.83
C GLY A 241 1.26 -6.57 3.10
N TYR A 242 2.48 -6.58 3.64
CA TYR A 242 3.64 -7.27 3.07
C TYR A 242 3.72 -8.74 3.46
N ARG A 243 2.90 -9.20 4.40
CA ARG A 243 2.95 -10.56 4.96
C ARG A 243 1.97 -11.46 4.22
N SER A 244 2.40 -12.67 3.90
CA SER A 244 1.54 -13.65 3.24
C SER A 244 0.34 -13.97 4.12
N LYS A 245 -0.83 -14.08 3.48
CA LYS A 245 -2.12 -14.44 4.08
C LYS A 245 -2.43 -15.94 3.92
N GLU A 246 -1.52 -16.68 3.30
CA GLU A 246 -1.63 -18.13 3.15
C GLU A 246 -1.51 -18.83 4.51
N SER A 247 -2.08 -20.04 4.60
CA SER A 247 -2.18 -20.81 5.85
C SER A 247 -0.85 -21.08 6.57
N TYR A 248 0.28 -21.09 5.85
CA TYR A 248 1.62 -21.24 6.43
C TYR A 248 2.14 -19.96 7.13
N SER A 249 1.47 -18.82 6.94
CA SER A 249 1.89 -17.49 7.39
C SER A 249 0.79 -16.75 8.18
N TYR A 250 -0.47 -17.15 8.05
CA TYR A 250 -1.58 -16.46 8.70
C TYR A 250 -2.74 -17.41 9.05
N ASN A 251 -3.29 -17.22 10.24
CA ASN A 251 -4.42 -17.98 10.75
C ASN A 251 -5.66 -17.10 10.85
N TYR A 252 -6.60 -17.28 9.92
CA TYR A 252 -7.87 -16.55 9.91
C TYR A 252 -8.76 -16.81 11.14
N ALA A 253 -8.62 -17.94 11.83
CA ALA A 253 -9.40 -18.27 13.02
C ALA A 253 -8.95 -17.48 14.25
N THR A 254 -7.65 -17.18 14.35
CA THR A 254 -7.05 -16.46 15.49
C THR A 254 -6.61 -15.04 15.18
N ASP A 255 -6.59 -14.66 13.89
CA ASP A 255 -6.03 -13.38 13.39
C ASP A 255 -4.53 -13.23 13.66
N GLU A 256 -3.80 -14.34 13.72
CA GLU A 256 -2.36 -14.34 14.03
C GLU A 256 -1.50 -14.65 12.81
N TYR A 257 -0.41 -13.89 12.67
CA TYR A 257 0.63 -14.16 11.67
C TYR A 257 1.75 -15.03 12.27
N TYR A 258 2.30 -15.91 11.44
CA TYR A 258 3.43 -16.77 11.77
C TYR A 258 4.70 -16.34 11.03
N ARG A 259 5.82 -16.30 11.75
CA ARG A 259 7.15 -16.02 11.17
C ARG A 259 7.73 -17.26 10.53
N HIS A 260 8.72 -17.07 9.66
CA HIS A 260 9.47 -18.18 9.08
C HIS A 260 10.12 -19.01 10.20
N TYR A 261 9.92 -20.33 10.18
CA TYR A 261 10.25 -21.22 11.29
C TYR A 261 11.75 -21.33 11.60
N LYS A 262 12.63 -21.13 10.60
CA LYS A 262 14.09 -21.08 10.77
C LYS A 262 14.64 -19.65 10.87
N GLU A 263 14.00 -18.71 10.18
CA GLU A 263 14.46 -17.34 10.01
C GLU A 263 13.53 -16.44 10.81
N VAL A 264 13.56 -16.57 12.14
CA VAL A 264 12.51 -16.07 13.06
C VAL A 264 12.33 -14.54 13.07
N ASN A 265 13.16 -13.78 12.37
CA ASN A 265 13.02 -12.33 12.17
C ASN A 265 12.40 -11.96 10.82
N TRP A 266 11.87 -12.95 10.09
CA TRP A 266 11.34 -12.77 8.75
C TRP A 266 9.90 -13.28 8.65
N TRP A 267 9.06 -12.52 7.94
CA TRP A 267 7.74 -12.94 7.50
C TRP A 267 7.83 -13.54 6.10
N TYR A 268 6.91 -14.43 5.76
CA TYR A 268 6.68 -14.78 4.36
C TYR A 268 6.10 -13.59 3.61
N ALA A 269 6.60 -13.29 2.41
CA ALA A 269 6.12 -12.18 1.62
C ALA A 269 4.74 -12.45 1.01
N SER A 270 3.88 -11.43 0.95
CA SER A 270 2.60 -11.50 0.25
C SER A 270 2.76 -11.42 -1.28
N PRO A 271 1.80 -11.95 -2.06
CA PRO A 271 1.79 -11.76 -3.51
C PRO A 271 1.82 -10.28 -3.93
N GLU A 272 1.16 -9.39 -3.17
CA GLU A 272 1.19 -7.96 -3.45
C GLU A 272 2.58 -7.35 -3.23
N ALA A 273 3.29 -7.78 -2.18
CA ALA A 273 4.67 -7.35 -1.96
C ALA A 273 5.60 -7.88 -3.05
N VAL A 274 5.47 -9.16 -3.41
CA VAL A 274 6.23 -9.77 -4.51
C VAL A 274 5.99 -9.00 -5.81
N ALA A 275 4.73 -8.71 -6.15
CA ALA A 275 4.39 -7.91 -7.33
C ALA A 275 5.00 -6.51 -7.30
N TYR A 276 4.98 -5.82 -6.16
CA TYR A 276 5.60 -4.51 -6.00
C TYR A 276 7.12 -4.57 -6.28
N TYR A 277 7.84 -5.46 -5.61
CA TYR A 277 9.30 -5.57 -5.76
C TYR A 277 9.71 -6.21 -7.09
N MET A 278 8.83 -6.94 -7.77
CA MET A 278 9.13 -7.46 -9.11
C MET A 278 8.83 -6.47 -10.22
N ASP A 279 7.99 -5.46 -10.01
CA ASP A 279 7.67 -4.50 -11.07
C ASP A 279 8.89 -3.63 -11.38
N PRO A 280 9.51 -3.74 -12.56
CA PRO A 280 10.76 -3.03 -12.84
C PRO A 280 10.57 -1.50 -12.86
N ARG A 281 9.34 -1.02 -13.05
CA ARG A 281 8.99 0.40 -13.00
C ARG A 281 9.13 0.98 -11.59
N ASN A 282 9.12 0.15 -10.54
CA ASN A 282 9.43 0.54 -9.16
C ASN A 282 10.89 0.91 -8.92
N TYR A 283 11.76 0.72 -9.91
CA TYR A 283 13.20 0.96 -9.79
C TYR A 283 13.70 2.10 -10.68
N LEU A 284 12.84 2.72 -11.52
CA LEU A 284 13.27 3.72 -12.51
C LEU A 284 13.44 5.12 -11.90
N ASP A 285 14.28 5.21 -10.88
CA ASP A 285 14.74 6.44 -10.25
C ASP A 285 16.27 6.44 -10.14
N THR A 286 16.86 7.57 -9.74
CA THR A 286 18.33 7.76 -9.76
C THR A 286 19.10 6.78 -8.87
N LYS A 287 18.45 6.20 -7.87
CA LYS A 287 19.07 5.28 -6.89
C LYS A 287 18.72 3.84 -7.17
N SER A 288 17.44 3.55 -7.37
CA SER A 288 16.92 2.19 -7.47
C SER A 288 17.28 1.52 -8.80
N ILE A 289 17.60 2.30 -9.84
CA ILE A 289 17.96 1.79 -11.18
C ILE A 289 19.20 0.91 -11.15
N PHE A 290 20.08 1.09 -10.16
CA PHE A 290 21.26 0.25 -9.94
C PHE A 290 20.93 -1.21 -9.65
N ALA A 291 19.69 -1.56 -9.34
CA ALA A 291 19.24 -2.96 -9.31
C ALA A 291 19.38 -3.65 -10.69
N PHE A 292 19.44 -2.85 -11.76
CA PHE A 292 19.56 -3.29 -13.15
C PHE A 292 20.96 -3.04 -13.75
N GLU A 293 21.93 -2.49 -13.00
CA GLU A 293 23.28 -2.28 -13.55
C GLU A 293 23.87 -3.61 -14.04
N SER A 294 24.41 -3.62 -15.25
CA SER A 294 25.02 -4.81 -15.84
C SER A 294 26.29 -5.17 -15.06
N LEU A 295 26.26 -6.34 -14.43
CA LEU A 295 27.40 -6.98 -13.80
C LEU A 295 28.29 -7.70 -14.83
N SER A 296 27.84 -7.81 -16.09
CA SER A 296 28.62 -8.38 -17.19
C SER A 296 29.58 -7.36 -17.81
N TYR A 297 30.62 -7.85 -18.47
CA TYR A 297 31.55 -6.99 -19.19
C TYR A 297 30.90 -6.41 -20.46
N GLU A 298 30.82 -5.08 -20.52
CA GLU A 298 30.26 -4.28 -21.60
C GLU A 298 31.38 -3.55 -22.35
N SER A 299 32.09 -4.26 -23.25
CA SER A 299 33.34 -3.79 -23.86
C SER A 299 33.24 -2.47 -24.62
N SER A 300 32.06 -2.11 -25.12
CA SER A 300 31.81 -0.86 -25.85
C SER A 300 31.71 0.37 -24.94
N PHE A 301 31.55 0.18 -23.63
CA PHE A 301 31.28 1.24 -22.66
C PHE A 301 32.30 1.26 -21.51
N GLN A 302 32.69 0.09 -21.04
CA GLN A 302 33.58 -0.07 -19.90
C GLN A 302 35.04 -0.12 -20.37
N THR A 303 35.79 0.94 -20.04
CA THR A 303 37.19 1.13 -20.42
C THR A 303 38.13 1.03 -19.21
N SER A 304 39.44 1.12 -19.40
CA SER A 304 40.38 1.22 -18.27
C SER A 304 40.21 2.53 -17.47
N ASN A 305 39.66 3.59 -18.06
CA ASN A 305 39.45 4.89 -17.41
C ASN A 305 38.47 4.80 -16.23
N ILE A 306 37.37 4.07 -16.40
CA ILE A 306 36.37 3.93 -15.33
C ILE A 306 36.94 3.14 -14.13
N VAL A 307 37.82 2.18 -14.38
CA VAL A 307 38.57 1.47 -13.32
C VAL A 307 39.47 2.46 -12.58
N ASP A 308 40.16 3.34 -13.31
CA ASP A 308 41.04 4.34 -12.70
C ASP A 308 40.29 5.40 -11.89
N LYS A 309 39.11 5.83 -12.34
CA LYS A 309 38.21 6.69 -11.56
C LYS A 309 37.83 6.06 -10.22
N VAL A 310 37.56 4.76 -10.20
CA VAL A 310 37.12 4.04 -8.99
C VAL A 310 38.29 3.75 -8.05
N LEU A 311 39.47 3.37 -8.53
CA LEU A 311 40.56 2.87 -7.70
C LEU A 311 41.83 3.73 -7.69
N GLY A 312 41.94 4.74 -8.55
CA GLY A 312 43.18 5.52 -8.74
C GLY A 312 43.60 6.32 -7.50
N ASN A 313 42.64 6.67 -6.63
CA ASN A 313 42.91 7.34 -5.35
C ASN A 313 42.98 6.40 -4.15
N THR A 314 43.14 5.09 -4.38
CA THR A 314 43.19 4.06 -3.32
C THR A 314 44.59 3.48 -3.16
N PHE A 315 44.73 2.44 -2.33
CA PHE A 315 45.93 1.64 -2.18
C PHE A 315 46.34 0.87 -3.45
N MET A 316 45.40 0.63 -4.37
CA MET A 316 45.57 -0.28 -5.50
C MET A 316 46.77 0.08 -6.41
N PRO A 317 46.95 1.34 -6.88
CA PRO A 317 48.09 1.69 -7.74
C PRO A 317 49.44 1.39 -7.06
N ASN A 318 49.54 1.67 -5.76
CA ASN A 318 50.77 1.49 -4.99
C ASN A 318 51.07 0.02 -4.70
N VAL A 319 50.05 -0.79 -4.43
CA VAL A 319 50.22 -2.24 -4.24
C VAL A 319 50.60 -2.91 -5.56
N TYR A 320 49.88 -2.59 -6.64
CA TYR A 320 50.07 -3.25 -7.93
C TYR A 320 51.45 -2.95 -8.54
N LYS A 321 51.93 -1.70 -8.44
CA LYS A 321 53.25 -1.27 -8.95
C LYS A 321 54.43 -2.05 -8.37
N LYS A 322 54.27 -2.69 -7.20
CA LYS A 322 55.31 -3.55 -6.60
C LYS A 322 55.50 -4.88 -7.34
N TYR A 323 54.49 -5.31 -8.09
CA TYR A 323 54.44 -6.64 -8.73
C TYR A 323 54.47 -6.58 -10.25
N SER A 324 54.10 -5.45 -10.85
CA SER A 324 54.04 -5.28 -12.30
C SER A 324 54.34 -3.84 -12.70
N SER A 325 55.01 -3.68 -13.84
CA SER A 325 55.20 -2.38 -14.51
C SER A 325 53.99 -1.93 -15.32
N ASN A 326 53.06 -2.85 -15.62
CA ASN A 326 51.84 -2.51 -16.34
C ASN A 326 50.85 -1.79 -15.42
N PRO A 327 49.98 -0.93 -15.97
CA PRO A 327 48.86 -0.36 -15.22
C PRO A 327 48.03 -1.44 -14.54
N TYR A 328 47.60 -1.17 -13.30
CA TYR A 328 46.73 -2.11 -12.58
C TYR A 328 45.38 -2.29 -13.27
N THR A 329 44.93 -1.28 -14.01
CA THR A 329 43.69 -1.29 -14.80
C THR A 329 43.71 -2.38 -15.86
N ASP A 330 44.86 -2.74 -16.42
CA ASP A 330 45.00 -3.84 -17.38
C ASP A 330 44.55 -5.17 -16.77
N ALA A 331 44.84 -5.42 -15.49
CA ALA A 331 44.39 -6.64 -14.81
C ALA A 331 42.87 -6.74 -14.73
N PHE A 332 42.18 -5.61 -14.57
CA PHE A 332 40.72 -5.56 -14.54
C PHE A 332 40.13 -5.76 -15.92
N MET A 333 40.73 -5.17 -16.95
CA MET A 333 40.29 -5.35 -18.33
C MET A 333 40.53 -6.78 -18.82
N ASP A 334 41.64 -7.40 -18.45
CA ASP A 334 41.93 -8.82 -18.67
C ASP A 334 40.90 -9.70 -17.97
N ALA A 335 40.65 -9.45 -16.69
CA ALA A 335 39.66 -10.19 -15.92
C ALA A 335 38.26 -10.10 -16.54
N ALA A 336 37.87 -8.88 -16.95
CA ALA A 336 36.58 -8.60 -17.55
C ALA A 336 36.40 -9.29 -18.90
N SER A 337 37.38 -9.15 -19.80
CA SER A 337 37.35 -9.78 -21.12
C SER A 337 37.43 -11.31 -21.04
N THR A 338 38.18 -11.86 -20.08
CA THR A 338 38.36 -13.31 -19.91
C THR A 338 37.14 -13.97 -19.28
N TYR A 339 36.55 -13.36 -18.26
CA TYR A 339 35.49 -13.98 -17.45
C TYR A 339 34.12 -13.32 -17.58
N GLY A 340 33.96 -12.33 -18.46
CA GLY A 340 32.67 -11.72 -18.75
C GLY A 340 32.09 -10.87 -17.62
N VAL A 341 32.92 -10.41 -16.67
CA VAL A 341 32.48 -9.63 -15.49
C VAL A 341 32.83 -8.16 -15.65
N SER A 342 31.91 -7.27 -15.29
CA SER A 342 32.10 -5.81 -15.36
C SER A 342 33.35 -5.38 -14.56
N PRO A 343 34.32 -4.67 -15.19
CA PRO A 343 35.48 -4.15 -14.48
C PRO A 343 35.11 -3.03 -13.51
N VAL A 344 33.96 -2.36 -13.72
CA VAL A 344 33.40 -1.39 -12.77
C VAL A 344 32.94 -2.11 -11.51
N HIS A 345 32.19 -3.20 -11.67
CA HIS A 345 31.73 -4.04 -10.57
C HIS A 345 32.91 -4.62 -9.76
N LEU A 346 33.92 -5.13 -10.47
CA LEU A 346 35.14 -5.64 -9.82
C LEU A 346 35.86 -4.53 -9.03
N ALA A 347 36.01 -3.34 -9.61
CA ALA A 347 36.69 -2.23 -8.97
C ALA A 347 35.91 -1.69 -7.76
N SER A 348 34.59 -1.55 -7.89
CA SER A 348 33.72 -1.03 -6.83
C SER A 348 33.66 -1.99 -5.64
N ARG A 349 33.55 -3.30 -5.88
CA ARG A 349 33.67 -4.34 -4.84
C ARG A 349 34.99 -4.22 -4.09
N ILE A 350 36.13 -4.15 -4.78
CA ILE A 350 37.43 -4.02 -4.09
C ILE A 350 37.48 -2.75 -3.23
N ARG A 351 36.99 -1.62 -3.75
CA ARG A 351 36.94 -0.36 -2.99
C ARG A 351 36.07 -0.50 -1.73
N GLN A 352 34.93 -1.18 -1.82
CA GLN A 352 34.01 -1.43 -0.71
C GLN A 352 34.63 -2.39 0.33
N GLU A 353 35.20 -3.50 -0.13
CA GLU A 353 35.72 -4.58 0.72
C GLU A 353 37.04 -4.22 1.40
N GLN A 354 37.88 -3.41 0.75
CA GLN A 354 39.24 -3.09 1.23
C GLN A 354 39.37 -1.64 1.72
N GLY A 355 38.40 -0.77 1.41
CA GLY A 355 38.48 0.66 1.66
C GLY A 355 39.57 1.36 0.83
N ILE A 356 39.69 2.68 1.04
CA ILE A 356 40.66 3.50 0.29
C ILE A 356 42.11 3.11 0.62
N ASN A 357 42.38 2.70 1.87
CA ASN A 357 43.74 2.42 2.34
C ASN A 357 44.16 0.95 2.18
N GLY A 358 43.23 0.06 1.83
CA GLY A 358 43.46 -1.38 1.79
C GLY A 358 43.48 -2.01 3.19
N SER A 359 42.99 -3.26 3.28
CA SER A 359 43.18 -4.09 4.48
C SER A 359 44.45 -4.94 4.37
N SER A 360 44.87 -5.61 5.44
CA SER A 360 46.03 -6.52 5.40
C SER A 360 45.90 -7.65 4.37
N THR A 361 44.67 -8.04 4.00
CA THR A 361 44.39 -9.04 2.95
C THR A 361 44.56 -8.48 1.54
N GLY A 362 44.20 -7.21 1.32
CA GLY A 362 44.43 -6.49 0.06
C GLY A 362 45.86 -5.99 -0.09
N LEU A 363 46.56 -5.70 1.01
CA LEU A 363 47.97 -5.28 0.99
C LEU A 363 48.94 -6.47 0.87
N GLY A 364 48.48 -7.71 1.10
CA GLY A 364 49.32 -8.91 1.13
C GLY A 364 50.26 -8.94 2.33
N THR A 365 49.87 -8.31 3.45
CA THR A 365 50.71 -8.11 4.64
C THR A 365 50.20 -8.86 5.87
N TYR A 366 49.16 -9.68 5.73
CA TYR A 366 48.63 -10.47 6.84
C TYR A 366 49.65 -11.53 7.29
N LYS A 367 49.96 -11.55 8.59
CA LYS A 367 51.00 -12.40 9.18
C LYS A 367 50.72 -13.89 8.93
N GLY A 368 51.72 -14.61 8.39
CA GLY A 368 51.61 -16.03 8.02
C GLY A 368 51.02 -16.29 6.63
N TYR A 369 50.60 -15.24 5.93
CA TYR A 369 50.07 -15.25 4.57
C TYR A 369 50.68 -14.11 3.74
N GLU A 370 51.94 -13.76 4.01
CA GLU A 370 52.65 -12.70 3.30
C GLU A 370 52.65 -12.96 1.78
N ASN A 371 52.38 -11.90 1.00
CA ASN A 371 52.22 -11.93 -0.45
C ASN A 371 51.03 -12.75 -0.96
N ILE A 372 50.10 -13.19 -0.11
CA ILE A 372 48.81 -13.74 -0.52
C ILE A 372 47.76 -12.63 -0.47
N PHE A 373 47.07 -12.44 -1.59
CA PHE A 373 46.08 -11.39 -1.78
C PHE A 373 44.69 -11.97 -1.81
N ASN A 374 43.72 -11.26 -1.23
CA ASN A 374 42.30 -11.53 -1.40
C ASN A 374 41.51 -10.22 -1.43
N PHE A 375 41.37 -9.60 -2.60
CA PHE A 375 40.73 -8.29 -2.70
C PHE A 375 39.21 -8.31 -2.51
N TYR A 376 38.57 -9.44 -2.77
CA TYR A 376 37.11 -9.59 -2.75
C TYR A 376 36.58 -10.28 -1.48
N ASN A 377 37.44 -10.51 -0.48
CA ASN A 377 37.10 -11.24 0.74
C ASN A 377 36.45 -12.62 0.49
N ILE A 378 36.81 -13.27 -0.62
CA ILE A 378 36.22 -14.56 -1.02
C ILE A 378 36.54 -15.62 0.04
N LYS A 379 35.49 -16.32 0.52
CA LYS A 379 35.53 -17.31 1.62
C LYS A 379 35.89 -16.74 3.00
N ALA A 380 35.74 -15.42 3.23
CA ALA A 380 35.81 -14.85 4.56
C ALA A 380 34.62 -15.31 5.43
N VAL A 381 34.89 -15.69 6.68
CA VAL A 381 33.89 -16.10 7.67
C VAL A 381 34.23 -15.42 8.99
N GLY A 382 33.29 -14.63 9.52
CA GLY A 382 33.54 -13.83 10.72
C GLY A 382 34.64 -12.78 10.51
N ASN A 383 35.30 -12.38 11.60
CA ASN A 383 36.28 -11.28 11.59
C ASN A 383 37.73 -11.72 11.33
N ASP A 384 38.01 -13.03 11.25
CA ASP A 384 39.35 -13.54 10.99
C ASP A 384 39.52 -13.92 9.51
N PRO A 385 40.36 -13.21 8.74
CA PRO A 385 40.55 -13.51 7.32
C PRO A 385 41.44 -14.73 7.06
N SER A 386 41.98 -15.39 8.08
CA SER A 386 42.90 -16.53 7.93
C SER A 386 42.30 -17.67 7.08
N VAL A 387 41.01 -17.95 7.21
CA VAL A 387 40.30 -18.97 6.40
C VAL A 387 40.26 -18.58 4.92
N ALA A 388 39.94 -17.32 4.64
CA ALA A 388 39.90 -16.77 3.29
C ALA A 388 41.29 -16.78 2.64
N LEU A 389 42.32 -16.43 3.42
CA LEU A 389 43.71 -16.41 2.97
C LEU A 389 44.30 -17.80 2.80
N LEU A 390 43.95 -18.77 3.64
CA LEU A 390 44.27 -20.19 3.44
C LEU A 390 43.68 -20.70 2.13
N TRP A 391 42.43 -20.33 1.86
CA TRP A 391 41.80 -20.65 0.59
C TRP A 391 42.53 -19.95 -0.57
N ALA A 392 42.78 -18.64 -0.50
CA ALA A 392 43.49 -17.88 -1.54
C ALA A 392 44.92 -18.39 -1.81
N LYS A 393 45.61 -18.89 -0.77
CA LYS A 393 46.92 -19.55 -0.85
C LYS A 393 46.86 -20.87 -1.62
N GLY A 394 45.70 -21.44 -1.88
CA GLY A 394 45.57 -22.75 -2.53
C GLY A 394 45.59 -23.91 -1.51
N GLY A 395 45.05 -23.69 -0.31
CA GLY A 395 45.00 -24.68 0.77
C GLY A 395 46.29 -24.71 1.60
N ALA A 396 46.34 -25.63 2.58
CA ALA A 396 47.47 -25.73 3.53
C ALA A 396 48.83 -25.89 2.83
N ASN A 397 48.87 -26.66 1.74
CA ASN A 397 50.07 -26.94 0.96
C ASN A 397 50.29 -25.94 -0.19
N GLY A 398 49.32 -25.05 -0.46
CA GLY A 398 49.39 -24.06 -1.53
C GLY A 398 49.41 -24.63 -2.97
N THR A 399 48.92 -25.85 -3.16
CA THR A 399 48.96 -26.56 -4.45
C THR A 399 47.66 -26.49 -5.24
N LEU A 400 46.55 -26.03 -4.65
CA LEU A 400 45.26 -25.96 -5.34
C LEU A 400 45.24 -24.79 -6.33
N THR A 401 44.84 -25.08 -7.57
CA THR A 401 44.94 -24.15 -8.70
C THR A 401 43.62 -23.56 -9.19
N SER A 402 42.48 -24.03 -8.65
CA SER A 402 41.18 -23.48 -9.08
C SER A 402 41.11 -21.97 -8.81
N TYR A 403 40.49 -21.23 -9.73
CA TYR A 403 40.46 -19.76 -9.73
C TYR A 403 41.84 -19.08 -9.83
N GLY A 404 42.82 -19.74 -10.46
CA GLY A 404 44.16 -19.16 -10.63
C GLY A 404 44.95 -19.03 -9.32
N ARG A 405 44.58 -19.83 -8.31
CA ARG A 405 45.31 -19.90 -7.04
C ARG A 405 46.66 -20.62 -7.20
N PRO A 406 47.66 -20.39 -6.33
CA PRO A 406 47.69 -19.41 -5.24
C PRO A 406 47.60 -17.97 -5.75
N TRP A 407 46.83 -17.12 -5.05
CA TRP A 407 46.73 -15.68 -5.31
C TRP A 407 47.95 -14.94 -4.74
N ASN A 408 49.14 -15.31 -5.22
CA ASN A 408 50.42 -14.79 -4.78
C ASN A 408 50.88 -13.52 -5.53
N SER A 409 49.95 -12.86 -6.22
CA SER A 409 50.14 -11.55 -6.81
C SER A 409 48.80 -10.82 -6.91
N PRO A 410 48.80 -9.47 -6.97
CA PRO A 410 47.59 -8.71 -7.19
C PRO A 410 46.83 -9.15 -8.46
N TYR A 411 47.54 -9.35 -9.58
CA TYR A 411 46.94 -9.81 -10.84
C TYR A 411 46.14 -11.10 -10.66
N LYS A 412 46.73 -12.12 -10.02
CA LYS A 412 46.05 -13.41 -9.81
C LYS A 412 44.83 -13.30 -8.90
N SER A 413 44.88 -12.45 -7.88
CA SER A 413 43.72 -12.22 -7.01
C SER A 413 42.59 -11.50 -7.74
N ILE A 414 42.88 -10.50 -8.57
CA ILE A 414 41.90 -9.78 -9.40
C ILE A 414 41.24 -10.75 -10.40
N VAL A 415 42.06 -11.39 -11.23
CA VAL A 415 41.61 -12.27 -12.33
C VAL A 415 40.93 -13.52 -11.78
N GLY A 416 41.49 -14.12 -10.72
CA GLY A 416 40.92 -15.28 -10.06
C GLY A 416 39.61 -14.99 -9.33
N GLY A 417 39.53 -13.84 -8.67
CA GLY A 417 38.30 -13.38 -8.01
C GLY A 417 37.20 -13.06 -9.00
N ALA A 418 37.53 -12.45 -10.15
CA ALA A 418 36.55 -12.22 -11.23
C ALA A 418 35.96 -13.52 -11.76
N LYS A 419 36.78 -14.57 -11.94
CA LYS A 419 36.27 -15.90 -12.30
C LYS A 419 35.26 -16.42 -11.28
N PHE A 420 35.60 -16.30 -9.99
CA PHE A 420 34.75 -16.75 -8.89
C PHE A 420 33.41 -16.00 -8.85
N LEU A 421 33.44 -14.67 -9.03
CA LEU A 421 32.23 -13.84 -9.05
C LEU A 421 31.38 -14.07 -10.32
N GLY A 422 32.01 -14.44 -11.43
CA GLY A 422 31.32 -14.59 -12.71
C GLY A 422 30.55 -15.91 -12.87
N GLU A 423 31.08 -17.03 -12.39
CA GLU A 423 30.66 -18.36 -12.85
C GLU A 423 29.25 -18.80 -12.42
N ASP A 424 28.82 -18.45 -11.21
CA ASP A 424 27.57 -18.97 -10.64
C ASP A 424 26.33 -18.14 -11.02
N TYR A 425 26.48 -16.85 -11.35
CA TYR A 425 25.34 -15.95 -11.61
C TYR A 425 25.49 -15.17 -12.91
N ILE A 426 26.50 -14.30 -12.99
CA ILE A 426 26.70 -13.34 -14.10
C ILE A 426 26.77 -14.08 -15.44
N ASN A 427 27.61 -15.12 -15.53
CA ASN A 427 27.86 -15.84 -16.77
C ASN A 427 26.75 -16.79 -17.20
N ILE A 428 25.79 -17.08 -16.31
CA ILE A 428 24.60 -17.88 -16.64
C ILE A 428 23.37 -17.01 -16.97
N GLY A 429 23.55 -15.68 -17.00
CA GLY A 429 22.53 -14.71 -17.39
C GLY A 429 21.90 -13.96 -16.22
N GLN A 430 22.26 -14.25 -14.96
CA GLN A 430 21.83 -13.49 -13.79
C GLN A 430 22.80 -12.34 -13.52
N ASN A 431 22.86 -11.40 -14.46
CA ASN A 431 23.89 -10.36 -14.50
C ASN A 431 23.42 -8.99 -14.01
N THR A 432 22.41 -8.96 -13.14
CA THR A 432 21.97 -7.78 -12.39
C THR A 432 21.48 -8.23 -11.01
N LEU A 433 21.48 -7.34 -10.01
CA LEU A 433 20.96 -7.66 -8.68
C LEU A 433 19.50 -8.18 -8.75
N TYR A 434 18.71 -7.61 -9.65
CA TYR A 434 17.35 -8.06 -9.91
C TYR A 434 17.31 -9.50 -10.43
N PHE A 435 18.16 -9.85 -11.40
CA PHE A 435 18.18 -11.21 -11.95
C PHE A 435 18.77 -12.24 -11.01
N GLU A 436 19.75 -11.87 -10.19
CA GLU A 436 20.25 -12.71 -9.09
C GLU A 436 19.14 -13.00 -8.07
N LYS A 437 18.30 -12.02 -7.77
CA LYS A 437 17.18 -12.19 -6.83
C LYS A 437 16.04 -13.04 -7.37
N PHE A 438 15.60 -12.80 -8.60
CA PHE A 438 14.35 -13.37 -9.13
C PHE A 438 14.55 -14.53 -10.09
N ASP A 439 15.74 -14.70 -10.67
CA ASP A 439 16.07 -15.79 -11.59
C ASP A 439 15.10 -15.89 -12.78
N VAL A 440 14.90 -14.76 -13.46
CA VAL A 440 13.96 -14.62 -14.60
C VAL A 440 14.65 -14.42 -15.96
N SER A 441 15.98 -14.30 -15.97
CA SER A 441 16.78 -14.03 -17.18
C SER A 441 17.43 -15.27 -17.78
N ARG A 442 17.52 -16.36 -17.02
CA ARG A 442 18.10 -17.62 -17.49
C ARG A 442 17.24 -18.23 -18.60
N SER A 443 17.87 -18.97 -19.52
CA SER A 443 17.12 -19.64 -20.60
C SER A 443 16.24 -20.81 -20.13
N SER A 444 16.51 -21.34 -18.94
CA SER A 444 15.76 -22.43 -18.29
C SER A 444 16.08 -22.50 -16.81
N GLY A 445 15.21 -23.16 -16.05
CA GLY A 445 15.38 -23.35 -14.60
C GLY A 445 15.02 -22.12 -13.77
N HIS A 446 14.10 -21.28 -14.26
CA HIS A 446 13.65 -20.08 -13.58
C HIS A 446 13.28 -20.33 -12.12
N TYR A 447 13.52 -19.32 -11.31
CA TYR A 447 13.16 -19.26 -9.90
C TYR A 447 13.83 -20.28 -8.96
N THR A 448 14.80 -21.06 -9.46
CA THR A 448 15.44 -22.13 -8.66
C THR A 448 16.83 -21.74 -8.17
N HIS A 449 17.45 -20.73 -8.79
CA HIS A 449 18.80 -20.28 -8.51
C HIS A 449 18.81 -18.82 -8.06
N GLN A 450 18.05 -18.53 -7.01
CA GLN A 450 17.98 -17.19 -6.43
C GLN A 450 19.08 -17.00 -5.40
N TYR A 451 19.81 -15.89 -5.50
CA TYR A 451 20.90 -15.55 -4.58
C TYR A 451 20.43 -15.37 -3.14
N MET A 452 19.18 -14.95 -2.95
CA MET A 452 18.64 -14.59 -1.64
C MET A 452 17.11 -14.67 -1.54
N GLN A 453 16.62 -14.91 -0.32
CA GLN A 453 15.19 -14.90 0.02
C GLN A 453 14.67 -13.51 0.38
N ASN A 454 15.54 -12.57 0.78
CA ASN A 454 15.13 -11.22 1.14
C ASN A 454 14.56 -10.49 -0.10
N LEU A 455 13.26 -10.23 -0.08
CA LEU A 455 12.54 -9.62 -1.21
C LEU A 455 12.99 -8.17 -1.47
N THR A 456 13.43 -7.47 -0.44
CA THR A 456 13.75 -6.03 -0.53
C THR A 456 15.20 -5.76 -0.94
N ALA A 457 16.01 -6.82 -1.01
CA ALA A 457 17.44 -6.73 -1.23
C ALA A 457 17.84 -5.95 -2.50
N PRO A 458 17.22 -6.19 -3.68
CA PRO A 458 17.59 -5.43 -4.89
C PRO A 458 17.47 -3.91 -4.71
N LEU A 459 16.41 -3.43 -4.04
CA LEU A 459 16.24 -1.99 -3.77
C LEU A 459 17.27 -1.47 -2.77
N SER A 460 17.49 -2.18 -1.65
CA SER A 460 18.45 -1.72 -0.64
C SER A 460 19.89 -1.74 -1.16
N GLU A 461 20.26 -2.76 -1.92
CA GLU A 461 21.61 -2.91 -2.48
C GLU A 461 21.85 -1.95 -3.65
N ALA A 462 20.83 -1.64 -4.46
CA ALA A 462 20.89 -0.57 -5.45
C ALA A 462 21.18 0.78 -4.79
N SER A 463 20.50 1.09 -3.68
CA SER A 463 20.75 2.31 -2.89
C SER A 463 22.18 2.35 -2.34
N THR A 464 22.71 1.25 -1.82
CA THR A 464 24.10 1.15 -1.38
C THR A 464 25.09 1.36 -2.53
N THR A 465 24.79 0.81 -3.71
CA THR A 465 25.61 0.97 -4.92
C THR A 465 25.64 2.43 -5.36
N TYR A 466 24.46 3.07 -5.46
CA TYR A 466 24.33 4.49 -5.73
C TYR A 466 25.13 5.35 -4.74
N ASN A 467 24.98 5.10 -3.44
CA ASN A 467 25.68 5.87 -2.40
C ASN A 467 27.20 5.73 -2.56
N SER A 468 27.68 4.53 -2.89
CA SER A 468 29.10 4.26 -3.14
C SER A 468 29.59 5.03 -4.37
N TYR A 469 28.81 5.03 -5.46
CA TYR A 469 29.17 5.71 -6.71
C TYR A 469 29.10 7.24 -6.60
N SER A 470 28.14 7.77 -5.83
CA SER A 470 28.01 9.21 -5.56
C SER A 470 29.24 9.81 -4.87
N GLY A 471 30.03 8.96 -4.19
CA GLY A 471 31.29 9.34 -3.57
C GLY A 471 32.47 9.41 -4.54
N ILE A 472 32.29 9.04 -5.81
CA ILE A 472 33.36 8.94 -6.81
C ILE A 472 33.15 10.06 -7.84
N ASN A 473 34.10 11.00 -7.87
CA ASN A 473 33.98 12.20 -8.71
C ASN A 473 33.88 11.86 -10.20
N GLY A 474 32.80 12.30 -10.85
CA GLY A 474 32.58 12.13 -12.29
C GLY A 474 32.32 10.69 -12.73
N LEU A 475 31.91 9.79 -11.82
CA LEU A 475 31.55 8.41 -12.18
C LEU A 475 30.19 8.34 -12.88
N PHE A 476 29.20 9.12 -12.44
CA PHE A 476 27.88 9.13 -13.09
C PHE A 476 27.88 9.78 -14.49
N ASP A 477 28.95 10.49 -14.84
CA ASP A 477 29.17 11.02 -16.19
C ASP A 477 29.69 9.96 -17.17
N GLU A 478 30.09 8.78 -16.67
CA GLU A 478 30.51 7.66 -17.51
C GLU A 478 29.33 6.85 -18.04
N SER A 479 29.59 6.02 -19.05
CA SER A 479 28.60 5.08 -19.56
C SER A 479 28.40 3.91 -18.61
N LEU A 480 27.21 3.85 -18.01
CA LEU A 480 26.70 2.72 -17.25
C LEU A 480 25.58 2.05 -18.05
N VAL A 481 25.53 0.71 -18.02
CA VAL A 481 24.55 -0.08 -18.77
C VAL A 481 23.56 -0.68 -17.79
N PHE A 482 22.27 -0.48 -18.05
CA PHE A 482 21.17 -1.01 -17.23
C PHE A 482 20.33 -1.99 -18.06
N ILE A 483 20.17 -3.22 -17.58
CA ILE A 483 19.41 -4.29 -18.24
C ILE A 483 18.08 -4.47 -17.49
N ILE A 484 17.01 -3.96 -18.09
CA ILE A 484 15.71 -3.80 -17.45
C ILE A 484 14.74 -4.89 -17.95
N PRO A 485 14.19 -5.74 -17.06
CA PRO A 485 13.24 -6.77 -17.47
C PRO A 485 11.92 -6.21 -17.98
N ILE A 486 11.33 -6.91 -18.94
CA ILE A 486 9.96 -6.73 -19.42
C ILE A 486 9.26 -8.08 -19.36
N TYR A 487 8.07 -8.10 -18.76
CA TYR A 487 7.19 -9.28 -18.68
C TYR A 487 6.01 -9.13 -19.63
N LYS A 488 5.44 -10.25 -20.05
CA LYS A 488 4.16 -10.27 -20.77
C LYS A 488 3.03 -9.99 -19.80
N ASN A 489 1.98 -9.31 -20.28
CA ASN A 489 0.73 -9.08 -19.54
C ASN A 489 0.93 -8.37 -18.18
N MET A 490 1.90 -7.45 -18.10
CA MET A 490 2.07 -6.60 -16.92
C MET A 490 0.85 -5.69 -16.69
N PRO A 491 0.59 -5.28 -15.44
CA PRO A 491 -0.40 -4.24 -15.16
C PRO A 491 -0.09 -2.95 -15.91
N ASN A 492 -1.13 -2.26 -16.40
CA ASN A 492 -0.95 -1.02 -17.19
C ASN A 492 -0.28 0.11 -16.40
N THR A 493 -0.46 0.12 -15.08
CA THR A 493 0.18 1.07 -14.17
C THR A 493 1.20 0.36 -13.30
N LYS A 494 2.12 1.14 -12.74
CA LYS A 494 3.07 0.70 -11.72
C LYS A 494 2.34 0.04 -10.55
N VAL A 495 2.87 -1.07 -10.06
CA VAL A 495 2.32 -1.74 -8.87
C VAL A 495 2.64 -0.88 -7.66
N GLU A 496 1.61 -0.53 -6.90
CA GLU A 496 1.72 0.25 -5.67
C GLU A 496 2.15 -0.59 -4.47
N THR A 497 2.66 0.06 -3.43
CA THR A 497 3.01 -0.63 -2.18
C THR A 497 1.78 -1.29 -1.54
N PRO A 498 1.93 -2.48 -0.91
CA PRO A 498 0.83 -3.15 -0.24
C PRO A 498 0.20 -2.32 0.89
N SER A 499 -1.13 -2.39 1.01
CA SER A 499 -1.87 -1.74 2.10
C SER A 499 -1.73 -2.50 3.41
N ASN A 500 -1.40 -1.81 4.51
CA ASN A 500 -1.29 -2.39 5.85
C ASN A 500 -2.63 -2.58 6.57
N LYS A 501 -3.67 -2.93 5.82
CA LYS A 501 -5.03 -3.13 6.34
C LYS A 501 -5.28 -4.62 6.55
N ASN A 502 -5.89 -4.99 7.68
CA ASN A 502 -6.14 -6.38 8.02
C ASN A 502 -7.16 -7.03 7.06
N PRO A 503 -6.95 -8.28 6.62
CA PRO A 503 -7.79 -8.96 5.62
C PRO A 503 -8.96 -9.77 6.19
N ASN A 504 -9.06 -9.90 7.51
CA ASN A 504 -9.99 -10.82 8.15
C ASN A 504 -11.42 -10.30 8.12
N SER A 505 -12.26 -10.97 7.34
CA SER A 505 -13.69 -10.69 7.22
C SER A 505 -14.55 -11.77 7.86
N TYR A 506 -14.01 -12.61 8.73
CA TYR A 506 -14.77 -13.69 9.35
C TYR A 506 -15.39 -13.30 10.70
N LEU A 507 -16.52 -13.91 11.00
CA LEU A 507 -17.18 -13.84 12.29
C LEU A 507 -16.48 -14.79 13.27
N LYS A 508 -16.35 -14.32 14.52
CA LYS A 508 -15.95 -15.14 15.66
C LYS A 508 -17.14 -15.93 16.21
N ILE A 509 -18.33 -15.35 16.09
CA ILE A 509 -19.55 -15.91 16.66
C ILE A 509 -20.80 -15.32 15.98
N ILE A 510 -21.85 -16.13 15.90
CA ILE A 510 -23.22 -15.69 15.62
C ILE A 510 -24.11 -16.15 16.77
N LYS A 511 -24.99 -15.27 17.23
CA LYS A 511 -26.03 -15.56 18.22
C LYS A 511 -27.42 -15.23 17.68
N VAL A 512 -28.37 -16.12 17.95
CA VAL A 512 -29.80 -15.92 17.71
C VAL A 512 -30.50 -15.93 19.07
N ASN A 513 -31.18 -14.84 19.41
CA ASN A 513 -31.82 -14.63 20.72
C ASN A 513 -30.86 -14.85 21.91
N GLY A 514 -29.61 -14.39 21.78
CA GLY A 514 -28.58 -14.53 22.80
C GLY A 514 -27.92 -15.93 22.89
N LYS A 515 -28.44 -16.94 22.18
CA LYS A 515 -27.85 -18.28 22.10
C LYS A 515 -26.91 -18.38 20.90
N GLU A 516 -25.73 -18.96 21.08
CA GLU A 516 -24.79 -19.22 19.97
C GLU A 516 -25.39 -20.21 18.97
N VAL A 517 -25.09 -20.02 17.69
CA VAL A 517 -25.51 -20.95 16.63
C VAL A 517 -24.76 -22.26 16.80
N ASP A 518 -25.50 -23.35 16.97
CA ASP A 518 -24.93 -24.68 17.17
C ASP A 518 -24.08 -25.10 15.95
N GLY A 519 -22.85 -25.56 16.20
CA GLY A 519 -21.90 -25.95 15.16
C GLY A 519 -21.36 -24.79 14.31
N PHE A 520 -21.28 -23.58 14.89
CA PHE A 520 -20.64 -22.44 14.26
C PHE A 520 -19.15 -22.71 13.96
N ALA A 521 -18.74 -22.41 12.73
CA ALA A 521 -17.36 -22.37 12.28
C ALA A 521 -17.15 -21.13 11.41
N TYR A 522 -16.03 -20.44 11.59
CA TYR A 522 -15.79 -19.16 10.94
C TYR A 522 -15.79 -19.26 9.41
N ASP A 523 -15.41 -20.39 8.84
CA ASP A 523 -15.34 -20.69 7.40
C ASP A 523 -16.63 -21.33 6.84
N LYS A 524 -17.58 -21.70 7.71
CA LYS A 524 -18.90 -22.18 7.32
C LYS A 524 -19.84 -21.00 7.12
N LEU A 525 -20.23 -20.74 5.87
CA LEU A 525 -20.99 -19.56 5.48
C LEU A 525 -22.52 -19.72 5.56
N ASN A 526 -23.03 -20.94 5.72
CA ASN A 526 -24.47 -21.22 5.67
C ASN A 526 -24.93 -21.99 6.91
N TYR A 527 -26.03 -21.55 7.52
CA TYR A 527 -26.63 -22.17 8.69
C TYR A 527 -28.15 -22.27 8.56
N ASN A 528 -28.70 -23.40 8.97
CA ASN A 528 -30.14 -23.61 9.09
C ASN A 528 -30.48 -23.65 10.58
N ILE A 529 -31.49 -22.89 10.99
CA ILE A 529 -31.90 -22.74 12.39
C ILE A 529 -33.40 -22.91 12.47
N GLU A 530 -33.89 -23.74 13.38
CA GLU A 530 -35.32 -23.80 13.69
C GLU A 530 -35.65 -22.73 14.74
N ALA A 531 -36.66 -21.90 14.47
CA ALA A 531 -37.20 -20.96 15.44
C ALA A 531 -38.27 -21.62 16.31
N ASP A 532 -38.37 -21.18 17.57
CA ASP A 532 -39.43 -21.63 18.46
C ASP A 532 -40.83 -21.28 17.90
N THR A 533 -41.80 -22.15 18.18
CA THR A 533 -43.17 -21.99 17.68
C THR A 533 -43.81 -20.72 18.24
N GLY A 534 -44.41 -19.90 17.38
CA GLY A 534 -45.09 -18.66 17.78
C GLY A 534 -44.20 -17.42 17.91
N VAL A 535 -42.89 -17.53 17.71
CA VAL A 535 -41.97 -16.38 17.76
C VAL A 535 -42.19 -15.45 16.56
N SER A 536 -42.39 -14.15 16.81
CA SER A 536 -42.64 -13.13 15.78
C SER A 536 -41.36 -12.54 15.19
N SER A 537 -40.26 -12.58 15.93
CA SER A 537 -38.96 -12.02 15.54
C SER A 537 -37.82 -12.66 16.31
N VAL A 538 -36.61 -12.58 15.76
CA VAL A 538 -35.37 -13.02 16.41
C VAL A 538 -34.38 -11.87 16.46
N LYS A 539 -33.59 -11.81 17.54
CA LYS A 539 -32.45 -10.91 17.64
C LYS A 539 -31.20 -11.60 17.11
N ILE A 540 -30.58 -11.03 16.10
CA ILE A 540 -29.33 -11.50 15.51
C ILE A 540 -28.17 -10.64 16.03
N GLU A 541 -27.19 -11.29 16.62
CA GLU A 541 -25.97 -10.67 17.15
C GLU A 541 -24.75 -11.43 16.62
N ALA A 542 -23.65 -10.72 16.36
CA ALA A 542 -22.41 -11.34 15.92
C ALA A 542 -21.22 -10.49 16.34
N THR A 543 -20.05 -11.11 16.47
CA THR A 543 -18.78 -10.39 16.59
C THR A 543 -17.79 -10.92 15.56
N SER A 544 -16.93 -10.04 15.06
CA SER A 544 -15.88 -10.38 14.11
C SER A 544 -14.66 -10.94 14.83
N ILE A 545 -13.86 -11.73 14.11
CA ILE A 545 -12.55 -12.18 14.62
C ILE A 545 -11.62 -10.98 14.77
N ASN A 546 -11.47 -10.17 13.72
CA ASN A 546 -10.75 -8.90 13.78
C ASN A 546 -11.70 -7.75 14.16
N ASN A 547 -11.34 -6.97 15.17
CA ASN A 547 -12.18 -5.90 15.71
C ASN A 547 -12.30 -4.65 14.82
N LYS A 548 -11.49 -4.54 13.76
CA LYS A 548 -11.59 -3.45 12.77
C LYS A 548 -12.54 -3.80 11.61
N ALA A 549 -13.00 -5.05 11.52
CA ALA A 549 -14.00 -5.43 10.54
C ALA A 549 -15.37 -4.84 10.90
N SER A 550 -16.14 -4.45 9.89
CA SER A 550 -17.51 -3.95 10.05
C SER A 550 -18.53 -5.05 9.73
N ILE A 551 -19.64 -5.08 10.47
CA ILE A 551 -20.70 -6.09 10.32
C ILE A 551 -22.03 -5.40 10.01
N ASN A 552 -22.70 -5.85 8.97
CA ASN A 552 -24.04 -5.43 8.58
C ASN A 552 -25.01 -6.62 8.61
N GLY A 553 -26.30 -6.36 8.85
CA GLY A 553 -27.33 -7.40 8.94
C GLY A 553 -27.61 -7.92 10.35
N LEU A 554 -27.24 -7.17 11.39
CA LEU A 554 -27.54 -7.47 12.79
C LEU A 554 -28.82 -6.75 13.26
N GLY A 555 -29.36 -7.17 14.41
CA GLY A 555 -30.52 -6.55 15.04
C GLY A 555 -31.74 -7.48 15.10
N THR A 556 -32.91 -6.90 15.39
CA THR A 556 -34.16 -7.66 15.49
C THR A 556 -34.78 -7.83 14.10
N ILE A 557 -34.91 -9.09 13.67
CA ILE A 557 -35.44 -9.48 12.37
C ILE A 557 -36.80 -10.16 12.56
N LYS A 558 -37.82 -9.68 11.84
CA LYS A 558 -39.14 -10.30 11.81
C LYS A 558 -39.11 -11.62 11.06
N LEU A 559 -39.89 -12.59 11.54
CA LEU A 559 -40.02 -13.90 10.91
C LEU A 559 -41.40 -14.07 10.28
N GLU A 560 -41.39 -14.38 8.98
CA GLU A 560 -42.52 -14.95 8.27
C GLU A 560 -42.58 -16.47 8.50
N ASN A 561 -43.73 -17.09 8.29
CA ASN A 561 -43.84 -18.55 8.35
C ASN A 561 -42.99 -19.19 7.24
N GLY A 562 -42.36 -20.33 7.55
CA GLY A 562 -41.43 -20.99 6.64
C GLY A 562 -40.00 -20.44 6.74
N ASP A 563 -39.27 -20.47 5.62
CA ASP A 563 -37.85 -20.15 5.58
C ASP A 563 -37.59 -18.64 5.47
N ASN A 564 -36.88 -18.10 6.46
CA ASN A 564 -36.44 -16.71 6.49
C ASN A 564 -34.94 -16.65 6.19
N LYS A 565 -34.55 -16.03 5.07
CA LYS A 565 -33.13 -15.88 4.69
C LYS A 565 -32.58 -14.54 5.18
N ILE A 566 -31.55 -14.60 6.01
CA ILE A 566 -30.90 -13.43 6.60
C ILE A 566 -29.43 -13.44 6.20
N SER A 567 -28.95 -12.33 5.62
CA SER A 567 -27.56 -12.16 5.21
C SER A 567 -26.81 -11.27 6.18
N ILE A 568 -25.72 -11.79 6.76
CA ILE A 568 -24.79 -11.03 7.59
C ILE A 568 -23.54 -10.76 6.75
N LYS A 569 -23.32 -9.50 6.39
CA LYS A 569 -22.18 -9.08 5.59
C LYS A 569 -21.08 -8.54 6.49
N VAL A 570 -19.91 -9.17 6.45
CA VAL A 570 -18.72 -8.72 7.17
C VAL A 570 -17.72 -8.15 6.17
N THR A 571 -17.22 -6.95 6.43
CA THR A 571 -16.23 -6.27 5.59
C THR A 571 -14.97 -5.99 6.41
N ALA A 572 -13.85 -6.58 6.02
CA ALA A 572 -12.54 -6.38 6.66
C ALA A 572 -12.01 -4.95 6.43
N GLU A 573 -10.97 -4.58 7.16
CA GLU A 573 -10.32 -3.26 7.02
C GLU A 573 -9.81 -3.03 5.58
N ASN A 574 -9.27 -4.07 4.93
CA ASN A 574 -8.79 -4.01 3.55
C ASN A 574 -9.90 -4.03 2.48
N GLY A 575 -11.16 -4.19 2.88
CA GLY A 575 -12.31 -4.26 1.98
C GLY A 575 -12.75 -5.68 1.58
N ASN A 576 -12.06 -6.73 2.02
CA ASN A 576 -12.51 -8.11 1.79
C ASN A 576 -13.90 -8.33 2.42
N VAL A 577 -14.77 -9.05 1.71
CA VAL A 577 -16.14 -9.29 2.14
C VAL A 577 -16.40 -10.78 2.30
N THR A 578 -16.96 -11.16 3.43
CA THR A 578 -17.56 -12.48 3.65
C THR A 578 -19.05 -12.31 3.98
N ASN A 579 -19.89 -13.14 3.37
CA ASN A 579 -21.33 -13.16 3.63
C ASN A 579 -21.73 -14.47 4.30
N TYR A 580 -22.31 -14.37 5.49
CA TYR A 580 -22.96 -15.49 6.17
C TYR A 580 -24.45 -15.46 5.90
N VAL A 581 -25.04 -16.63 5.63
CA VAL A 581 -26.47 -16.80 5.37
C VAL A 581 -27.07 -17.66 6.47
N LEU A 582 -28.03 -17.10 7.20
CA LEU A 582 -28.88 -17.82 8.14
C LEU A 582 -30.23 -18.09 7.47
N VAL A 583 -30.64 -19.35 7.41
CA VAL A 583 -31.99 -19.76 7.04
C VAL A 583 -32.72 -20.15 8.32
N ILE A 584 -33.62 -19.27 8.77
CA ILE A 584 -34.39 -19.47 9.99
C ILE A 584 -35.77 -19.98 9.60
N ASN A 585 -36.04 -21.25 9.89
CA ASN A 585 -37.32 -21.88 9.64
C ASN A 585 -38.27 -21.63 10.82
N LYS A 586 -39.38 -20.93 10.55
CA LYS A 586 -40.48 -20.75 11.51
C LYS A 586 -41.62 -21.69 11.17
N LYS A 587 -41.86 -22.66 12.05
CA LYS A 587 -42.97 -23.62 11.90
C LYS A 587 -44.32 -22.98 12.21
N GLU A 588 -45.35 -23.43 11.50
CA GLU A 588 -46.74 -23.08 11.81
C GLU A 588 -47.21 -23.88 13.04
N LYS A 589 -48.17 -23.34 13.81
CA LYS A 589 -48.75 -24.09 14.93
C LYS A 589 -49.80 -25.05 14.38
N GLU A 590 -49.51 -26.35 14.47
CA GLU A 590 -50.38 -27.43 14.01
C GLU A 590 -50.90 -28.27 15.18
N GLU A 591 -52.21 -28.47 15.25
CA GLU A 591 -52.85 -29.40 16.20
C GLU A 591 -53.60 -30.49 15.43
N ASN A 592 -53.34 -31.75 15.76
CA ASN A 592 -53.97 -32.91 15.13
C ASN A 592 -54.95 -33.57 16.10
N ILE A 593 -56.22 -33.64 15.71
CA ILE A 593 -57.27 -34.38 16.40
C ILE A 593 -57.53 -35.65 15.59
N GLU A 594 -56.97 -36.76 16.06
CA GLU A 594 -57.17 -38.07 15.43
C GLU A 594 -58.60 -38.55 15.61
N ILE A 595 -59.19 -39.05 14.52
CA ILE A 595 -60.55 -39.60 14.48
C ILE A 595 -60.43 -40.99 13.85
N PRO A 596 -60.94 -42.06 14.49
CA PRO A 596 -60.93 -43.41 13.92
C PRO A 596 -61.65 -43.46 12.56
N ASP A 597 -61.11 -44.21 11.60
CA ASP A 597 -61.63 -44.29 10.22
C ASP A 597 -63.10 -44.75 10.11
N SER A 598 -63.63 -45.44 11.13
CA SER A 598 -65.02 -45.87 11.19
C SER A 598 -66.02 -44.76 11.50
N ASN A 599 -65.54 -43.57 11.91
CA ASN A 599 -66.36 -42.50 12.44
C ASN A 599 -66.54 -41.37 11.42
N THR A 600 -67.79 -41.03 11.10
CA THR A 600 -68.13 -39.89 10.25
C THR A 600 -68.41 -38.65 11.07
N ILE A 601 -67.63 -37.58 10.84
CA ILE A 601 -67.93 -36.26 11.40
C ILE A 601 -69.18 -35.70 10.73
N THR A 602 -70.20 -35.42 11.53
CA THR A 602 -71.49 -34.87 11.07
C THR A 602 -71.53 -33.35 11.15
N ASN A 603 -70.76 -32.74 12.05
CA ASN A 603 -70.67 -31.29 12.20
C ASN A 603 -69.37 -30.84 12.91
N ILE A 604 -68.92 -29.62 12.64
CA ILE A 604 -67.83 -28.94 13.36
C ILE A 604 -68.31 -27.52 13.70
N ILE A 605 -68.21 -27.16 14.97
CA ILE A 605 -68.53 -25.83 15.49
C ILE A 605 -67.30 -25.32 16.23
N ILE A 606 -66.87 -24.10 15.89
CA ILE A 606 -65.75 -23.44 16.56
C ILE A 606 -66.28 -22.17 17.21
N ASP A 607 -66.25 -22.13 18.54
CA ASP A 607 -66.76 -21.00 19.32
C ASP A 607 -66.00 -19.71 18.90
N ASN A 608 -66.70 -18.56 18.84
CA ASN A 608 -66.15 -17.26 18.40
C ASN A 608 -65.65 -17.18 16.95
N THR A 609 -66.20 -18.00 16.06
CA THR A 609 -65.95 -17.95 14.61
C THR A 609 -67.25 -18.13 13.82
N ASN A 610 -67.25 -17.78 12.54
CA ASN A 610 -68.41 -17.93 11.65
C ASN A 610 -68.33 -19.20 10.79
N LEU A 611 -67.63 -20.24 11.24
CA LEU A 611 -67.51 -21.48 10.48
C LEU A 611 -68.88 -22.11 10.23
N VAL A 612 -69.23 -22.32 8.95
CA VAL A 612 -70.38 -23.12 8.54
C VAL A 612 -69.86 -24.41 7.94
N PHE A 613 -70.06 -25.53 8.64
CA PHE A 613 -69.51 -26.83 8.23
C PHE A 613 -70.29 -27.45 7.06
N ASN A 614 -69.55 -28.02 6.11
CA ASN A 614 -70.06 -28.84 5.02
C ASN A 614 -69.22 -30.13 4.91
N LYS A 615 -69.87 -31.29 5.01
CA LYS A 615 -69.21 -32.60 5.00
C LYS A 615 -68.33 -32.87 3.77
N ASP A 616 -68.60 -32.21 2.64
CA ASP A 616 -67.88 -32.40 1.37
C ASP A 616 -66.70 -31.42 1.22
N THR A 617 -66.62 -30.39 2.05
CA THR A 617 -65.51 -29.42 2.08
C THR A 617 -64.41 -29.91 3.03
N LEU A 618 -63.21 -30.19 2.50
CA LEU A 618 -62.09 -30.74 3.26
C LEU A 618 -61.17 -29.68 3.90
N LYS A 619 -61.20 -28.43 3.42
CA LYS A 619 -60.36 -27.34 3.92
C LYS A 619 -61.19 -26.11 4.22
N TYR A 620 -60.91 -25.49 5.35
CA TYR A 620 -61.59 -24.28 5.81
C TYR A 620 -60.55 -23.23 6.16
N ASP A 621 -60.81 -21.99 5.76
CA ASP A 621 -60.04 -20.82 6.18
C ASP A 621 -60.95 -19.92 7.01
N ILE A 622 -60.56 -19.64 8.24
CA ILE A 622 -61.32 -18.80 9.15
C ILE A 622 -60.41 -17.76 9.82
N GLU A 623 -61.00 -16.63 10.20
CA GLU A 623 -60.32 -15.59 10.96
C GLU A 623 -60.92 -15.46 12.35
N THR A 624 -60.07 -15.10 13.32
CA THR A 624 -60.52 -14.84 14.69
C THR A 624 -59.78 -13.64 15.29
N ALA A 625 -60.41 -12.94 16.23
CA ALA A 625 -59.86 -11.72 16.81
C ALA A 625 -58.63 -11.99 17.68
N PHE A 626 -57.78 -10.97 17.85
CA PHE A 626 -56.61 -11.04 18.73
C PHE A 626 -56.94 -11.49 20.15
N THR A 627 -58.11 -11.12 20.70
CA THR A 627 -58.53 -11.51 22.05
C THR A 627 -58.75 -13.02 22.23
N ASN A 628 -58.93 -13.76 21.14
CA ASN A 628 -59.21 -15.19 21.18
C ASN A 628 -57.89 -15.98 21.18
N SER A 629 -57.22 -16.02 22.34
CA SER A 629 -56.00 -16.80 22.53
C SER A 629 -56.22 -18.31 22.60
N LYS A 630 -57.48 -18.73 22.78
CA LYS A 630 -57.92 -20.11 22.70
C LYS A 630 -59.21 -20.20 21.91
N LEU A 631 -59.43 -21.32 21.24
CA LEU A 631 -60.74 -21.67 20.67
C LEU A 631 -61.18 -23.03 21.18
N SER A 632 -62.48 -23.14 21.44
CA SER A 632 -63.15 -24.38 21.77
C SER A 632 -63.76 -24.94 20.48
N ILE A 633 -63.25 -26.09 20.06
CA ILE A 633 -63.70 -26.81 18.88
C ILE A 633 -64.60 -27.96 19.32
N LYS A 634 -65.86 -27.91 18.91
CA LYS A 634 -66.83 -28.99 19.08
C LYS A 634 -66.98 -29.73 17.77
N TYR A 635 -66.79 -31.04 17.79
CA TYR A 635 -66.98 -31.89 16.61
C TYR A 635 -67.88 -33.08 16.97
N TYR A 636 -68.73 -33.44 16.00
CA TYR A 636 -69.80 -34.40 16.21
C TYR A 636 -69.49 -35.70 15.47
N ILE A 637 -69.51 -36.82 16.19
CA ILE A 637 -69.39 -38.17 15.61
C ILE A 637 -70.75 -38.84 15.79
N GLY A 638 -71.52 -38.96 14.71
CA GLY A 638 -72.93 -39.35 14.83
C GLY A 638 -73.70 -38.32 15.69
N ASN A 639 -74.19 -38.76 16.86
CA ASN A 639 -74.87 -37.92 17.86
C ASN A 639 -73.96 -37.50 19.04
N ASP A 640 -72.74 -38.04 19.13
CA ASP A 640 -71.83 -37.77 20.24
C ASP A 640 -71.06 -36.46 20.00
N ILE A 641 -70.98 -35.64 21.06
CA ILE A 641 -70.33 -34.32 21.03
C ILE A 641 -68.97 -34.44 21.71
N ASN A 642 -67.93 -34.13 20.96
CA ASN A 642 -66.57 -34.06 21.49
C ASN A 642 -66.11 -32.60 21.47
N THR A 643 -65.37 -32.18 22.49
CA THR A 643 -64.85 -30.81 22.61
C THR A 643 -63.36 -30.83 22.86
N LYS A 644 -62.62 -29.98 22.15
CA LYS A 644 -61.18 -29.78 22.33
C LYS A 644 -60.89 -28.29 22.40
N GLU A 645 -60.20 -27.86 23.44
CA GLU A 645 -59.60 -26.53 23.46
C GLU A 645 -58.25 -26.54 22.76
N ILE A 646 -58.02 -25.54 21.92
CA ILE A 646 -56.76 -25.29 21.24
C ILE A 646 -56.24 -23.91 21.62
N ASP A 647 -54.95 -23.81 21.94
CA ASP A 647 -54.30 -22.52 22.11
C ASP A 647 -53.89 -21.99 20.74
N LEU A 648 -54.15 -20.71 20.45
CA LEU A 648 -53.75 -20.07 19.20
C LEU A 648 -52.54 -19.16 19.38
N ILE A 649 -51.64 -19.16 18.41
CA ILE A 649 -50.67 -18.08 18.21
C ILE A 649 -51.26 -17.00 17.30
N VAL A 650 -50.75 -15.78 17.40
CA VAL A 650 -51.10 -14.71 16.45
C VAL A 650 -50.57 -15.11 15.06
N GLY A 651 -51.39 -14.90 14.02
CA GLY A 651 -51.12 -15.39 12.67
C GLY A 651 -51.78 -16.75 12.39
N LYS A 652 -51.17 -17.56 11.52
CA LYS A 652 -51.74 -18.82 11.05
C LYS A 652 -51.56 -19.95 12.05
N ASN A 653 -52.66 -20.67 12.28
CA ASN A 653 -52.72 -21.92 13.03
C ASN A 653 -53.43 -22.95 12.14
N ILE A 654 -53.03 -24.20 12.22
CA ILE A 654 -53.64 -25.31 11.47
C ILE A 654 -54.22 -26.28 12.48
N VAL A 655 -55.49 -26.66 12.30
CA VAL A 655 -56.09 -27.76 13.05
C VAL A 655 -56.63 -28.80 12.10
N ASN A 656 -56.11 -30.02 12.19
CA ASN A 656 -56.64 -31.15 11.44
C ASN A 656 -57.56 -31.99 12.33
N ILE A 657 -58.73 -32.34 11.82
CA ILE A 657 -59.75 -33.14 12.51
C ILE A 657 -60.16 -34.27 11.57
N GLY A 658 -59.56 -35.45 11.76
CA GLY A 658 -59.65 -36.53 10.77
C GLY A 658 -59.18 -36.05 9.39
N LYS A 659 -60.06 -36.10 8.38
CA LYS A 659 -59.76 -35.67 7.00
C LYS A 659 -59.91 -34.16 6.74
N TYR A 660 -60.37 -33.38 7.72
CA TYR A 660 -60.65 -31.95 7.56
C TYR A 660 -59.49 -31.10 8.09
N THR A 661 -59.07 -30.09 7.33
CA THR A 661 -58.06 -29.10 7.76
C THR A 661 -58.72 -27.75 7.96
N ILE A 662 -58.46 -27.12 9.09
CA ILE A 662 -58.98 -25.80 9.45
C ILE A 662 -57.80 -24.86 9.65
N ASN A 663 -57.61 -23.95 8.70
CA ASN A 663 -56.65 -22.86 8.78
C ASN A 663 -57.28 -21.69 9.53
N ILE A 664 -56.72 -21.36 10.68
CA ILE A 664 -57.22 -20.33 11.58
C ILE A 664 -56.22 -19.17 11.62
N THR A 665 -56.60 -18.03 11.06
CA THR A 665 -55.80 -16.80 11.13
C THR A 665 -56.27 -15.96 12.31
N ARG A 666 -55.48 -15.93 13.39
CA ARG A 666 -55.73 -15.04 14.52
C ARG A 666 -55.17 -13.66 14.20
N SER A 667 -56.04 -12.65 14.20
CA SER A 667 -55.68 -11.26 13.93
C SER A 667 -54.69 -10.73 14.96
N ASP A 668 -53.84 -9.79 14.52
CA ASP A 668 -52.95 -9.03 15.41
C ASP A 668 -53.73 -7.96 16.20
N ILE A 669 -53.15 -7.47 17.30
CA ILE A 669 -53.78 -6.44 18.14
C ILE A 669 -53.90 -5.11 17.37
N ALA A 670 -55.00 -4.38 17.58
CA ALA A 670 -55.10 -3.01 17.10
C ALA A 670 -54.15 -2.10 17.90
N ILE A 671 -53.41 -1.22 17.21
CA ILE A 671 -52.43 -0.31 17.80
C ILE A 671 -53.08 0.58 18.85
N GLY A 672 -54.29 1.09 18.58
CA GLY A 672 -55.02 1.92 19.56
C GLY A 672 -55.35 1.15 20.84
N THR A 673 -55.74 -0.12 20.74
CA THR A 673 -56.00 -0.98 21.90
C THR A 673 -54.71 -1.26 22.68
N ALA A 674 -53.60 -1.50 21.98
CA ALA A 674 -52.30 -1.70 22.61
C ALA A 674 -51.85 -0.46 23.39
N LEU A 675 -51.98 0.73 22.79
CA LEU A 675 -51.61 2.01 23.42
C LEU A 675 -52.49 2.36 24.63
N ASN A 676 -53.80 2.11 24.54
CA ASN A 676 -54.73 2.32 25.67
C ASN A 676 -54.34 1.48 26.89
N ASN A 677 -53.84 0.26 26.65
CA ASN A 677 -53.47 -0.68 27.71
C ASN A 677 -52.00 -0.54 28.17
N SER A 678 -51.15 0.17 27.42
CA SER A 678 -49.74 0.35 27.76
C SER A 678 -49.47 1.50 28.73
N GLY A 679 -50.51 2.24 29.14
CA GLY A 679 -50.39 3.42 30.01
C GLY A 679 -49.73 4.63 29.35
N ILE A 680 -49.63 4.62 28.02
CA ILE A 680 -49.04 5.71 27.23
C ILE A 680 -50.15 6.72 26.90
N LYS A 681 -49.91 8.00 27.15
CA LYS A 681 -50.82 9.05 26.70
C LYS A 681 -50.55 9.36 25.23
N TYR A 682 -51.60 9.31 24.42
CA TYR A 682 -51.51 9.62 23.00
C TYR A 682 -52.82 10.23 22.51
N ASN A 683 -52.74 10.96 21.40
CA ASN A 683 -53.89 11.39 20.62
C ASN A 683 -53.65 11.02 19.14
N ASN A 684 -54.43 11.59 18.21
CA ASN A 684 -54.30 11.24 16.79
C ASN A 684 -52.93 11.58 16.17
N SER A 685 -52.18 12.51 16.76
CA SER A 685 -50.93 13.02 16.19
C SER A 685 -49.71 12.83 17.10
N TYR A 686 -49.91 12.81 18.42
CA TYR A 686 -48.81 12.92 19.38
C TYR A 686 -48.82 11.82 20.44
N ILE A 687 -47.61 11.42 20.86
CA ILE A 687 -47.36 10.73 22.13
C ILE A 687 -46.83 11.77 23.11
N TYR A 688 -47.44 11.88 24.29
CA TYR A 688 -47.16 12.96 25.26
C TYR A 688 -47.16 12.44 26.71
N GLY A 689 -46.93 13.34 27.68
CA GLY A 689 -46.81 12.96 29.08
C GLY A 689 -45.48 12.27 29.42
N ILE A 690 -44.47 12.46 28.58
CA ILE A 690 -43.14 11.89 28.75
C ILE A 690 -42.29 12.85 29.57
N SER A 691 -41.69 12.35 30.65
CA SER A 691 -40.75 13.14 31.46
C SER A 691 -39.39 13.29 30.75
N LEU A 692 -38.67 14.37 31.03
CA LEU A 692 -37.31 14.58 30.52
C LEU A 692 -36.40 13.39 30.87
N ASN A 693 -35.42 13.13 30.00
CA ASN A 693 -34.45 12.01 30.12
C ASN A 693 -35.08 10.61 30.13
N THR A 694 -36.33 10.45 29.69
CA THR A 694 -36.94 9.11 29.55
C THR A 694 -36.34 8.40 28.34
N GLY A 695 -35.77 7.22 28.57
CA GLY A 695 -35.26 6.35 27.51
C GLY A 695 -36.37 5.79 26.61
N THR A 696 -36.09 5.68 25.31
CA THR A 696 -37.06 5.19 24.31
C THR A 696 -37.50 3.74 24.54
N ASP A 697 -36.65 2.94 25.17
CA ASP A 697 -36.96 1.57 25.61
C ASP A 697 -38.17 1.49 26.56
N SER A 698 -38.45 2.54 27.34
CA SER A 698 -39.60 2.55 28.25
C SER A 698 -40.93 2.38 27.50
N LEU A 699 -41.10 3.13 26.40
CA LEU A 699 -42.28 3.04 25.52
C LEU A 699 -42.36 1.66 24.86
N ILE A 700 -41.23 1.21 24.29
CA ILE A 700 -41.13 -0.07 23.61
C ILE A 700 -41.52 -1.20 24.56
N ASN A 701 -40.97 -1.20 25.78
CA ASN A 701 -41.25 -2.20 26.79
C ASN A 701 -42.72 -2.16 27.25
N ASN A 702 -43.31 -0.98 27.43
CA ASN A 702 -44.70 -0.86 27.84
C ASN A 702 -45.67 -1.37 26.77
N VAL A 703 -45.43 -1.08 25.49
CA VAL A 703 -46.27 -1.60 24.40
C VAL A 703 -46.02 -3.10 24.19
N LYS A 704 -44.76 -3.55 24.25
CA LYS A 704 -44.42 -4.99 24.11
C LYS A 704 -44.92 -5.87 25.25
N LYS A 705 -45.12 -5.31 26.45
CA LYS A 705 -45.83 -6.01 27.54
C LYS A 705 -47.28 -6.34 27.18
N ILE A 706 -47.90 -5.54 26.30
CA ILE A 706 -49.28 -5.78 25.84
C ILE A 706 -49.30 -6.73 24.63
N SER A 707 -48.41 -6.50 23.66
CA SER A 707 -48.24 -7.40 22.52
C SER A 707 -46.83 -7.32 21.97
N ASP A 708 -46.13 -8.45 21.98
CA ASP A 708 -44.78 -8.62 21.43
C ASP A 708 -44.76 -8.65 19.89
N THR A 709 -45.93 -8.77 19.26
CA THR A 709 -46.12 -8.74 17.80
C THR A 709 -45.99 -7.34 17.19
N LEU A 710 -46.17 -6.29 17.99
CA LEU A 710 -46.10 -4.91 17.51
C LEU A 710 -44.66 -4.47 17.27
N SER A 711 -44.43 -3.91 16.09
CA SER A 711 -43.17 -3.33 15.69
C SER A 711 -43.16 -1.84 15.98
N ILE A 712 -42.15 -1.37 16.69
CA ILE A 712 -42.03 0.03 17.10
C ILE A 712 -40.67 0.52 16.64
N SER A 713 -40.64 1.61 15.88
CA SER A 713 -39.44 2.31 15.46
C SER A 713 -39.52 3.75 15.92
N ILE A 714 -38.46 4.23 16.59
CA ILE A 714 -38.36 5.60 17.09
C ILE A 714 -37.14 6.24 16.46
N LYS A 715 -37.36 7.31 15.70
CA LYS A 715 -36.30 8.02 14.98
C LYS A 715 -36.30 9.50 15.31
N ASP A 716 -35.12 10.10 15.34
CA ASP A 716 -34.98 11.55 15.41
C ASP A 716 -35.44 12.20 14.08
N ASN A 717 -35.48 13.54 14.06
CA ASN A 717 -35.88 14.28 12.86
C ASN A 717 -34.90 14.13 11.67
N ASN A 718 -33.71 13.56 11.90
CA ASN A 718 -32.70 13.24 10.88
C ASN A 718 -32.78 11.78 10.38
N GLY A 719 -33.65 10.95 10.96
CA GLY A 719 -33.85 9.55 10.60
C GLY A 719 -32.95 8.54 11.33
N ASN A 720 -32.16 8.97 12.33
CA ASN A 720 -31.35 8.11 13.17
C ASN A 720 -32.16 7.52 14.34
N ASN A 721 -31.70 6.43 14.93
CA ASN A 721 -32.33 5.87 16.14
C ASN A 721 -32.17 6.81 17.33
N SER A 722 -33.27 7.10 18.03
CA SER A 722 -33.27 7.93 19.24
C SER A 722 -33.15 7.08 20.50
N SER A 723 -32.25 7.44 21.42
CA SER A 723 -32.04 6.74 22.70
C SER A 723 -32.84 7.34 23.86
N ILE A 724 -33.20 8.62 23.77
CA ILE A 724 -34.01 9.36 24.76
C ILE A 724 -35.07 10.16 24.01
N PHE A 725 -36.26 10.30 24.57
CA PHE A 725 -37.33 11.04 23.92
C PHE A 725 -37.05 12.54 23.84
N LYS A 726 -37.32 13.13 22.68
CA LYS A 726 -37.24 14.57 22.40
C LYS A 726 -38.46 15.04 21.64
N THR A 727 -38.82 16.31 21.76
CA THR A 727 -39.91 16.88 20.94
C THR A 727 -39.57 16.76 19.44
N GLY A 728 -40.49 16.16 18.68
CA GLY A 728 -40.33 15.93 17.24
C GLY A 728 -39.70 14.58 16.85
N ASP A 729 -39.33 13.73 17.81
CA ASP A 729 -39.01 12.33 17.50
C ASP A 729 -40.23 11.65 16.87
N LYS A 730 -39.99 10.84 15.83
CA LYS A 730 -41.02 10.12 15.07
C LYS A 730 -41.16 8.70 15.59
N VAL A 731 -42.35 8.37 16.07
CA VAL A 731 -42.71 7.03 16.55
C VAL A 731 -43.61 6.36 15.52
N ASN A 732 -43.08 5.33 14.86
CA ASN A 732 -43.83 4.46 13.97
C ASN A 732 -44.18 3.17 14.70
N ILE A 733 -45.47 2.85 14.76
CA ILE A 733 -45.97 1.59 15.32
C ILE A 733 -46.67 0.83 14.20
N LYS A 734 -46.32 -0.43 14.02
CA LYS A 734 -46.82 -1.29 12.95
C LYS A 734 -47.23 -2.65 13.47
N SER A 735 -48.47 -3.03 13.19
CA SER A 735 -48.99 -4.40 13.33
C SER A 735 -49.09 -5.05 11.94
N SER A 736 -49.54 -6.31 11.88
CA SER A 736 -49.90 -6.91 10.58
C SER A 736 -51.17 -6.29 9.95
N LYS A 737 -51.95 -5.52 10.73
CA LYS A 737 -53.24 -4.95 10.32
C LYS A 737 -53.17 -3.47 9.96
N GLU A 738 -52.34 -2.70 10.66
CA GLU A 738 -52.30 -1.24 10.52
C GLU A 738 -50.91 -0.67 10.87
N GLU A 739 -50.66 0.55 10.41
CA GLU A 739 -49.44 1.32 10.70
C GLU A 739 -49.85 2.74 11.12
N LYS A 740 -49.32 3.20 12.26
CA LYS A 740 -49.59 4.54 12.81
C LYS A 740 -48.31 5.27 13.10
N ASN A 741 -48.31 6.56 12.79
CA ASN A 741 -47.19 7.46 12.98
C ASN A 741 -47.58 8.54 13.99
N TYR A 742 -46.70 8.80 14.94
CA TYR A 742 -46.85 9.83 15.96
C TYR A 742 -45.58 10.67 16.04
N GLU A 743 -45.73 11.92 16.48
CA GLU A 743 -44.60 12.74 16.93
C GLU A 743 -44.58 12.81 18.46
N VAL A 744 -43.39 12.87 19.04
CA VAL A 744 -43.23 13.01 20.49
C VAL A 744 -43.42 14.47 20.87
N LEU A 745 -44.27 14.72 21.86
CA LEU A 745 -44.54 16.03 22.44
C LEU A 745 -44.05 16.07 23.90
N ILE A 746 -43.04 16.89 24.17
CA ILE A 746 -42.59 17.22 25.52
C ILE A 746 -42.82 18.72 25.72
N TYR A 747 -43.74 19.06 26.62
CA TYR A 747 -44.06 20.46 26.91
C TYR A 747 -42.84 21.17 27.49
N GLY A 748 -42.45 22.27 26.86
CA GLY A 748 -41.29 23.09 27.20
C GLY A 748 -39.99 22.76 26.45
N ASP A 749 -39.88 21.62 25.75
CA ASP A 749 -38.77 21.33 24.81
C ASP A 749 -39.19 21.82 23.42
N VAL A 750 -39.03 23.11 23.18
CA VAL A 750 -39.56 23.81 21.99
C VAL A 750 -38.62 23.67 20.81
N ASN A 751 -37.31 23.50 21.07
CA ASN A 751 -36.31 23.38 20.03
C ASN A 751 -36.04 21.90 19.63
N GLY A 752 -36.54 20.92 20.39
CA GLY A 752 -36.41 19.49 20.12
C GLY A 752 -35.06 18.89 20.54
N ASP A 753 -34.31 19.54 21.43
CA ASP A 753 -33.01 19.06 21.89
C ASP A 753 -33.10 18.04 23.04
N GLY A 754 -34.28 17.89 23.65
CA GLY A 754 -34.56 16.97 24.74
C GLY A 754 -34.32 17.55 26.13
N VAL A 755 -34.04 18.84 26.24
CA VAL A 755 -33.81 19.58 27.49
C VAL A 755 -34.80 20.75 27.53
N ILE A 756 -35.12 21.22 28.75
CA ILE A 756 -35.88 22.46 28.94
C ILE A 756 -34.93 23.48 29.52
N ASP A 757 -34.48 24.42 28.69
CA ASP A 757 -33.48 25.40 29.09
C ASP A 757 -33.73 26.82 28.56
N LYS A 758 -32.68 27.64 28.58
CA LYS A 758 -32.74 29.03 28.13
C LYS A 758 -33.05 29.22 26.65
N LEU A 759 -32.80 28.20 25.83
CA LEU A 759 -33.07 28.22 24.41
C LEU A 759 -34.57 28.04 24.14
N ASP A 760 -35.28 27.30 24.99
CA ASP A 760 -36.71 27.05 24.83
C ASP A 760 -37.56 28.27 25.17
N TYR A 761 -37.31 28.92 26.31
CA TYR A 761 -38.03 30.16 26.62
C TYR A 761 -37.71 31.26 25.58
N LEU A 762 -36.48 31.26 25.03
CA LEU A 762 -36.11 32.17 23.95
C LEU A 762 -36.84 31.82 22.65
N ALA A 763 -37.05 30.53 22.37
CA ALA A 763 -37.84 30.07 21.24
C ALA A 763 -39.29 30.54 21.34
N ILE A 764 -39.91 30.48 22.52
CA ILE A 764 -41.27 31.01 22.77
C ILE A 764 -41.32 32.52 22.53
N LEU A 765 -40.37 33.30 23.05
CA LEU A 765 -40.34 34.75 22.80
C LEU A 765 -40.17 35.06 21.30
N ARG A 766 -39.34 34.30 20.59
CA ARG A 766 -39.15 34.46 19.15
C ARG A 766 -40.42 34.11 18.36
N HIS A 767 -41.20 33.12 18.82
CA HIS A 767 -42.53 32.83 18.29
C HIS A 767 -43.49 34.00 18.50
N TYR A 768 -43.62 34.42 19.75
CA TYR A 768 -44.55 35.48 20.16
C TYR A 768 -44.31 36.81 19.42
N TYR A 769 -43.05 37.22 19.26
CA TYR A 769 -42.69 38.45 18.54
C TYR A 769 -42.60 38.27 17.01
N GLY A 770 -42.88 37.07 16.49
CA GLY A 770 -42.86 36.79 15.05
C GLY A 770 -41.46 36.68 14.41
N TYR A 771 -40.40 36.63 15.21
CA TYR A 771 -39.02 36.45 14.71
C TYR A 771 -38.76 35.04 14.17
N LYS A 772 -39.44 34.03 14.71
CA LYS A 772 -39.41 32.66 14.21
C LYS A 772 -40.73 31.96 14.52
N LYS A 773 -41.45 31.53 13.49
CA LYS A 773 -42.69 30.77 13.66
C LYS A 773 -42.36 29.30 13.91
N TYR A 774 -43.01 28.72 14.92
CA TYR A 774 -43.00 27.27 15.18
C TYR A 774 -44.38 26.73 14.84
N ASP A 775 -44.42 25.56 14.22
CA ASP A 775 -45.64 24.89 13.76
C ASP A 775 -45.60 23.42 14.21
N GLY A 776 -46.74 22.73 14.10
CA GLY A 776 -46.86 21.31 14.47
C GLY A 776 -46.49 21.04 15.93
N VAL A 777 -45.81 19.93 16.18
CA VAL A 777 -45.44 19.48 17.53
C VAL A 777 -44.60 20.50 18.32
N TYR A 778 -43.77 21.30 17.65
CA TYR A 778 -42.96 22.33 18.31
C TYR A 778 -43.79 23.53 18.78
N LYS A 779 -44.89 23.84 18.09
CA LYS A 779 -45.85 24.86 18.56
C LYS A 779 -46.61 24.36 19.78
N GLU A 780 -47.03 23.10 19.75
CA GLU A 780 -47.71 22.47 20.89
C GLU A 780 -46.78 22.38 22.11
N ALA A 781 -45.49 22.09 21.90
CA ALA A 781 -44.49 22.10 22.98
C ALA A 781 -44.27 23.49 23.59
N ALA A 782 -44.50 24.55 22.80
CA ALA A 782 -44.40 25.94 23.23
C ALA A 782 -45.62 26.44 24.02
N ASP A 783 -46.79 25.82 23.87
CA ASP A 783 -48.01 26.08 24.67
C ASP A 783 -47.95 25.24 25.95
N VAL A 784 -47.11 25.70 26.88
CA VAL A 784 -46.78 24.99 28.12
C VAL A 784 -47.94 25.05 29.11
N ASN A 785 -48.74 26.11 29.06
CA ASN A 785 -49.91 26.26 29.93
C ASN A 785 -51.17 25.54 29.41
N LYS A 786 -51.16 25.12 28.12
CA LYS A 786 -52.19 24.34 27.42
C LYS A 786 -53.49 25.11 27.22
N ASP A 787 -53.41 26.42 27.03
CA ASP A 787 -54.57 27.29 26.77
C ASP A 787 -54.88 27.49 25.27
N GLY A 788 -54.04 26.93 24.39
CA GLY A 788 -54.14 27.00 22.94
C GLY A 788 -53.42 28.20 22.32
N VAL A 789 -52.78 29.05 23.11
CA VAL A 789 -52.13 30.30 22.68
C VAL A 789 -50.69 30.37 23.19
N VAL A 790 -49.72 30.38 22.27
CA VAL A 790 -48.30 30.54 22.63
C VAL A 790 -48.00 32.01 22.92
N ASP A 791 -47.85 32.37 24.20
CA ASP A 791 -47.62 33.74 24.62
C ASP A 791 -46.57 33.94 25.74
N LYS A 792 -46.58 35.11 26.38
CA LYS A 792 -45.62 35.46 27.45
C LYS A 792 -45.83 34.63 28.73
N LEU A 793 -47.00 34.05 28.94
CA LEU A 793 -47.31 33.15 30.06
C LEU A 793 -46.60 31.81 29.89
N ASP A 794 -46.49 31.28 28.67
CA ASP A 794 -45.72 30.06 28.40
C ASP A 794 -44.23 30.29 28.57
N TYR A 795 -43.73 31.43 28.08
CA TYR A 795 -42.37 31.88 28.35
C TYR A 795 -42.09 31.88 29.85
N LEU A 796 -43.00 32.46 30.65
CA LEU A 796 -42.87 32.51 32.10
C LEU A 796 -42.93 31.12 32.73
N ALA A 797 -43.72 30.19 32.18
CA ALA A 797 -43.81 28.82 32.65
C ALA A 797 -42.49 28.06 32.45
N VAL A 798 -41.86 28.18 31.27
CA VAL A 798 -40.53 27.59 31.00
C VAL A 798 -39.45 28.23 31.89
N LEU A 799 -39.48 29.56 32.04
CA LEU A 799 -38.54 30.27 32.91
C LEU A 799 -38.64 29.78 34.37
N ARG A 800 -39.87 29.56 34.86
CA ARG A 800 -40.12 29.04 36.22
C ARG A 800 -39.67 27.59 36.39
N ASP A 801 -39.77 26.75 35.37
CA ASP A 801 -39.23 25.38 35.40
C ASP A 801 -37.70 25.38 35.47
N TYR A 802 -37.09 26.17 34.58
CA TYR A 802 -35.65 26.30 34.44
C TYR A 802 -34.98 26.74 35.75
N TYR A 803 -35.56 27.73 36.44
CA TYR A 803 -35.08 28.17 37.76
C TYR A 803 -35.58 27.32 38.95
N GLY A 804 -36.36 26.26 38.68
CA GLY A 804 -36.82 25.32 39.71
C GLY A 804 -37.98 25.81 40.58
N TYR A 805 -38.65 26.92 40.22
CA TYR A 805 -39.77 27.47 40.98
C TYR A 805 -41.07 26.66 40.81
N LYS A 806 -41.32 26.10 39.63
CA LYS A 806 -42.48 25.25 39.35
C LYS A 806 -42.19 24.37 38.15
N LYS A 807 -42.29 23.05 38.32
CA LYS A 807 -42.09 22.11 37.21
C LYS A 807 -43.26 22.11 36.22
N ILE A 808 -42.93 21.99 34.94
CA ILE A 808 -43.90 21.83 33.84
C ILE A 808 -44.55 20.46 33.96
N VAL A 809 -45.87 20.43 33.81
CA VAL A 809 -46.66 19.20 33.82
C VAL A 809 -46.72 18.65 32.40
N GLN A 810 -46.12 17.49 32.20
CA GLN A 810 -46.08 16.77 30.91
C GLN A 810 -47.45 16.17 30.55
#